data_AF-A0A2D5S754-F1
#
_entry.id   AF-A0A2D5S754-F1
#
_cell.length_a   1.000
_cell.length_b   1.000
_cell.length_c   1.000
_cell.angle_alpha   90.00
_cell.angle_beta   90.00
_cell.angle_gamma   90.00
#
_symmetry.space_group_name_H-M   'P 1'
#
loop_
_entity.id
_entity.type
_entity.pdbx_description
1 polymer ?
#
loop_
_entity_poly.entity_id
_entity_poly.type
_entity_poly.pdbx_seq_one_letter_code
_entity_poly.pdbx_strand_id
1 'polypeptide(L)'
;MYTRSITMTCAAVVMTVVGLSSFDVACGQSSSSASADQPPMIPVGLDAYRMWNRWPYQRIGARAYMRSTYDRHGNNNTADASHFLYQLADDFNVSLDVEGAGVLYFARYNHWHGSPWHYEVDGTDHIVQETTTADPNKKLDHSVFIPERQFPNPLTWTYSITKGADLMWVPIGFERRFRMAYSRTFYGTGYYIYHHYMRGAKLSQPVKAWNAKTTPAADVLDLLRRSGTDIAPKPGTPEGENLRVREMTGVVDLAAEEPVTLTNLTDGPAMIRALKLSVPRKHAIAFSNARLRVTWDGRKHASIDAPVALFFGTGTLHNRQDKTFLVKALPVNVRFDEDWVHLACYFPMPLYRSAKIELIGPPERGIPNITWSMRYHPYTGARNHVAYFHATYCDHGVPEKGKDLVFLDTNTVESGGPWSGNFVGTSFIFSDRAVLNTLEGDPRFFFDDSQTPQAYGTGTEEWGGGGDYWGGRNMTLPLAGHPVGVRNAKEATSELDLIQSAYRYLLADLMPFGRRAVIRLEHGGINQSVEHYRSVTYWYGAPSASLVKTDELDIGNLTSEAAHQYVSPEASEPYELTSRYEWGPDRLGVAERDHPLARPKHYADFEFEADAGKAYYVWLRGVTDGGIKTDATWIQFDGHIGTKEVGPTYRAELGFGNWRDAVPAGVWSWASGLPKDPPLRITFDRPGRHRLRVQVRHSVHRLDQIRLSTTQTTRPKSAEPVKRRKPLPGSIDEIVLDVTDASGLHGDFRIISEPTASIGKVLEVGGTTGAFEVYPAHTQVGRITPGSSEFTLELRRDNLGVLLRRTLDYKYANQRAEVYVADTKDDEPEWQSAGVWYLAGSNTFYHSYPRKGGELGKSDPVVMSSNRRFRDDEFLIPRNLTQGRTAIRVRVKFTPVEIPLLPGRAIDKLVWSEMHYSAYCYVMPEIRLLANSDR
;
A
#
# COMPACT_ATOMS: atom_id res chain seq x y z
N MET A 1 32.67 67.63 -14.44
CA MET A 1 33.05 68.34 -13.19
C MET A 1 33.40 67.27 -12.16
N TYR A 2 34.60 67.29 -11.57
CA TYR A 2 34.93 67.93 -10.27
C TYR A 2 34.11 67.35 -9.09
N THR A 3 34.66 66.81 -7.99
CA THR A 3 36.10 66.59 -7.63
C THR A 3 36.28 65.67 -6.40
N ARG A 4 37.46 65.02 -6.29
CA ARG A 4 38.36 64.87 -5.10
C ARG A 4 37.76 64.83 -3.67
N SER A 5 37.97 63.75 -2.89
CA SER A 5 39.10 63.51 -1.93
C SER A 5 38.64 63.66 -0.45
N ILE A 6 39.37 63.35 0.64
CA ILE A 6 40.79 63.03 0.94
C ILE A 6 40.79 62.03 2.16
N THR A 7 41.62 60.97 2.24
CA THR A 7 42.92 60.85 2.99
C THR A 7 42.80 61.19 4.49
N MET A 8 43.22 60.38 5.50
CA MET A 8 44.58 59.97 5.91
C MET A 8 44.58 58.86 7.00
N THR A 9 45.68 58.26 7.52
CA THR A 9 47.00 57.78 7.02
C THR A 9 47.97 57.51 8.21
N CYS A 10 48.81 56.45 8.16
CA CYS A 10 50.07 56.24 8.95
C CYS A 10 49.98 55.95 10.47
N ALA A 11 50.99 55.36 11.15
CA ALA A 11 52.30 54.72 10.81
C ALA A 11 52.73 53.79 11.98
N ALA A 12 53.85 53.02 12.02
CA ALA A 12 55.01 52.82 11.13
C ALA A 12 55.28 51.28 10.97
N VAL A 13 56.46 50.63 10.88
CA VAL A 13 57.92 50.92 11.03
C VAL A 13 58.67 50.23 9.86
N VAL A 14 60.01 50.37 9.72
CA VAL A 14 60.84 49.83 8.61
C VAL A 14 61.97 48.93 9.11
N MET A 15 62.23 47.82 8.41
CA MET A 15 63.59 47.28 8.16
C MET A 15 63.62 46.35 6.93
N THR A 16 64.82 45.91 6.51
CA THR A 16 65.14 45.59 5.11
C THR A 16 65.82 44.23 4.95
N VAL A 17 65.57 43.49 3.84
CA VAL A 17 66.59 42.87 2.94
C VAL A 17 65.95 41.95 1.87
N VAL A 18 66.57 42.00 0.68
CA VAL A 18 66.40 41.25 -0.59
C VAL A 18 66.09 39.74 -0.47
N GLY A 19 65.25 39.21 -1.37
CA GLY A 19 65.20 37.76 -1.67
C GLY A 19 64.16 37.29 -2.70
N LEU A 20 64.57 37.14 -3.97
CA LEU A 20 63.98 36.34 -5.07
C LEU A 20 62.47 36.43 -5.38
N SER A 21 62.15 36.74 -6.65
CA SER A 21 60.80 36.72 -7.20
C SER A 21 60.49 35.45 -8.00
N SER A 22 59.45 34.71 -7.59
CA SER A 22 58.80 33.65 -8.39
C SER A 22 57.33 34.03 -8.64
N PHE A 23 56.87 33.93 -9.90
CA PHE A 23 55.48 34.19 -10.27
C PHE A 23 54.62 32.95 -10.01
N ASP A 24 53.75 33.00 -9.01
CA ASP A 24 52.62 32.08 -8.88
C ASP A 24 51.33 32.72 -9.43
N VAL A 25 50.73 32.07 -10.43
CA VAL A 25 49.43 32.47 -10.96
C VAL A 25 48.35 31.90 -10.06
N ALA A 26 47.78 32.75 -9.20
CA ALA A 26 46.68 32.38 -8.31
C ALA A 26 45.43 31.98 -9.12
N CYS A 27 45.22 30.67 -9.29
CA CYS A 27 44.05 30.12 -9.97
C CYS A 27 42.76 30.44 -9.19
N GLY A 28 41.70 30.84 -9.89
CA GLY A 28 40.44 31.25 -9.29
C GLY A 28 39.76 30.14 -8.48
N GLN A 29 39.32 30.45 -7.28
CA GLN A 29 38.75 29.48 -6.34
C GLN A 29 37.46 28.83 -6.86
N SER A 30 37.26 27.55 -6.53
CA SER A 30 36.06 26.80 -6.88
C SER A 30 34.84 27.28 -6.08
N SER A 31 33.78 27.65 -6.79
CA SER A 31 32.51 28.07 -6.19
C SER A 31 31.77 26.87 -5.58
N SER A 32 32.09 26.53 -4.33
CA SER A 32 31.30 25.54 -3.58
C SER A 32 29.84 26.01 -3.50
N SER A 33 28.88 25.19 -3.92
CA SER A 33 27.47 25.58 -3.88
C SER A 33 27.02 25.71 -2.43
N ALA A 34 26.42 26.85 -2.09
CA ALA A 34 25.93 27.11 -0.73
C ALA A 34 24.71 26.24 -0.40
N SER A 35 24.39 26.14 0.89
CA SER A 35 23.01 25.85 1.31
C SER A 35 22.14 27.07 1.08
N ALA A 36 20.83 26.88 0.92
CA ALA A 36 19.87 27.98 0.80
C ALA A 36 18.78 27.87 1.87
N ASP A 37 18.32 29.01 2.39
CA ASP A 37 17.34 29.10 3.48
C ASP A 37 15.89 28.96 3.01
N GLN A 38 15.68 28.79 1.70
CA GLN A 38 14.37 28.75 1.07
C GLN A 38 14.22 27.51 0.20
N PRO A 39 13.02 26.88 0.16
CA PRO A 39 12.82 25.63 -0.54
C PRO A 39 12.92 25.81 -2.07
N PRO A 40 13.26 24.72 -2.79
CA PRO A 40 13.18 24.70 -4.25
C PRO A 40 11.73 24.86 -4.73
N MET A 41 11.57 25.09 -6.02
CA MET A 41 10.26 25.06 -6.66
C MET A 41 9.78 23.61 -6.86
N ILE A 42 8.52 23.37 -6.54
CA ILE A 42 7.80 22.10 -6.64
C ILE A 42 7.03 22.06 -7.97
N PRO A 43 7.37 21.17 -8.92
CA PRO A 43 6.55 20.92 -10.10
C PRO A 43 5.13 20.44 -9.75
N VAL A 44 4.13 21.01 -10.42
CA VAL A 44 2.69 20.69 -10.23
C VAL A 44 2.02 20.41 -11.57
N GLY A 45 1.09 19.45 -11.59
CA GLY A 45 0.39 19.02 -12.79
C GLY A 45 1.35 18.41 -13.82
N LEU A 46 1.16 18.76 -15.09
CA LEU A 46 2.00 18.28 -16.19
C LEU A 46 3.50 18.60 -16.02
N ASP A 47 3.85 19.64 -15.26
CA ASP A 47 5.25 20.01 -15.01
C ASP A 47 6.01 18.93 -14.22
N ALA A 48 5.33 18.10 -13.44
CA ALA A 48 5.96 17.02 -12.70
C ALA A 48 6.49 15.89 -13.61
N TYR A 49 5.99 15.78 -14.84
CA TYR A 49 6.60 14.99 -15.91
C TYR A 49 7.70 15.76 -16.65
N ARG A 50 7.43 17.01 -17.05
CA ARG A 50 8.38 17.85 -17.81
C ARG A 50 9.71 18.04 -17.08
N MET A 51 9.62 18.45 -15.82
CA MET A 51 10.76 18.77 -14.96
C MET A 51 11.29 17.49 -14.30
N TRP A 52 11.55 16.44 -15.09
CA TRP A 52 12.06 15.17 -14.57
C TRP A 52 13.44 15.29 -13.93
N ASN A 53 14.23 16.30 -14.35
CA ASN A 53 15.44 16.73 -13.65
C ASN A 53 15.18 17.24 -12.22
N ARG A 54 13.92 17.45 -11.80
CA ARG A 54 13.49 17.83 -10.45
C ARG A 54 12.91 16.68 -9.60
N TRP A 55 12.99 15.42 -10.03
CA TRP A 55 12.71 14.28 -9.13
C TRP A 55 13.60 14.22 -7.87
N PRO A 56 14.93 14.49 -7.92
CA PRO A 56 15.76 14.52 -6.70
C PRO A 56 15.50 15.69 -5.75
N TYR A 57 14.60 16.63 -6.06
CA TYR A 57 14.43 17.84 -5.27
C TYR A 57 13.47 17.65 -4.09
N GLN A 58 13.80 18.29 -2.97
CA GLN A 58 12.97 18.37 -1.77
C GLN A 58 11.58 18.95 -2.09
N ARG A 59 10.54 18.40 -1.46
CA ARG A 59 9.12 18.78 -1.69
C ARG A 59 8.48 19.37 -0.43
N ILE A 60 9.21 20.25 0.25
CA ILE A 60 8.79 20.94 1.48
C ILE A 60 7.45 21.66 1.25
N GLY A 61 6.42 21.29 2.02
CA GLY A 61 5.06 21.81 1.85
C GLY A 61 4.17 21.03 0.88
N ALA A 62 4.56 19.82 0.44
CA ALA A 62 3.67 18.88 -0.23
C ALA A 62 3.48 17.60 0.61
N ARG A 63 2.30 16.98 0.50
CA ARG A 63 1.98 15.65 1.03
C ARG A 63 1.35 14.81 -0.08
N ALA A 64 1.66 13.51 -0.11
CA ALA A 64 1.02 12.55 -0.99
C ALA A 64 0.24 11.53 -0.16
N TYR A 65 -0.92 11.14 -0.66
CA TYR A 65 -1.76 10.12 -0.05
C TYR A 65 -2.21 9.11 -1.11
N MET A 66 -2.36 7.85 -0.69
CA MET A 66 -3.05 6.82 -1.47
C MET A 66 -4.25 6.32 -0.68
N ARG A 67 -5.40 6.25 -1.34
CA ARG A 67 -6.66 5.69 -0.81
C ARG A 67 -7.22 4.71 -1.82
N SER A 68 -8.02 3.77 -1.37
CA SER A 68 -8.48 2.66 -2.19
C SER A 68 -9.84 2.12 -1.72
N THR A 69 -10.34 1.10 -2.42
CA THR A 69 -11.55 0.35 -2.07
C THR A 69 -11.33 -0.74 -1.01
N TYR A 70 -10.18 -0.80 -0.34
CA TYR A 70 -9.78 -1.85 0.61
C TYR A 70 -10.81 -2.24 1.69
N ASP A 71 -10.77 -3.51 2.09
CA ASP A 71 -11.47 -4.03 3.26
C ASP A 71 -10.93 -3.36 4.53
N ARG A 72 -11.77 -2.51 5.12
CA ARG A 72 -11.44 -1.78 6.35
C ARG A 72 -11.38 -2.70 7.59
N HIS A 73 -11.69 -4.00 7.45
CA HIS A 73 -11.35 -5.05 8.42
C HIS A 73 -9.89 -5.54 8.31
N GLY A 74 -9.07 -4.97 7.41
CA GLY A 74 -7.64 -5.26 7.27
C GLY A 74 -7.35 -6.72 6.94
N ASN A 75 -8.28 -7.37 6.24
CA ASN A 75 -8.07 -8.63 5.53
C ASN A 75 -8.25 -8.30 4.03
N ASN A 76 -8.44 -9.31 3.21
CA ASN A 76 -8.95 -9.16 1.85
C ASN A 76 -10.35 -9.79 1.77
N ASN A 77 -11.39 -8.94 1.83
CA ASN A 77 -12.77 -9.34 1.57
C ASN A 77 -13.14 -8.96 0.13
N THR A 78 -13.37 -9.99 -0.71
CA THR A 78 -13.69 -9.88 -2.15
C THR A 78 -12.63 -9.19 -3.02
N ALA A 79 -11.35 -9.56 -2.89
CA ALA A 79 -10.23 -8.94 -3.62
C ALA A 79 -10.18 -7.41 -3.40
N ASP A 80 -10.49 -6.97 -2.18
CA ASP A 80 -10.56 -5.56 -1.81
C ASP A 80 -11.49 -4.70 -2.70
N ALA A 81 -12.51 -5.35 -3.27
CA ALA A 81 -13.51 -4.73 -4.12
C ALA A 81 -14.61 -4.02 -3.32
N SER A 82 -14.98 -2.83 -3.78
CA SER A 82 -16.32 -2.25 -3.58
C SER A 82 -16.70 -1.99 -2.10
N HIS A 83 -15.71 -1.64 -1.28
CA HIS A 83 -15.91 -1.04 0.05
C HIS A 83 -15.86 0.50 -0.05
N PHE A 84 -17.02 1.14 0.12
CA PHE A 84 -17.24 2.56 -0.15
C PHE A 84 -17.40 3.38 1.14
N LEU A 85 -17.08 4.67 1.06
CA LEU A 85 -17.16 5.62 2.18
C LEU A 85 -18.61 5.98 2.53
N TYR A 86 -19.45 6.24 1.50
CA TYR A 86 -20.89 6.49 1.58
C TYR A 86 -21.51 6.48 0.17
N GLN A 87 -22.84 6.41 0.08
CA GLN A 87 -23.59 6.42 -1.19
C GLN A 87 -24.47 7.67 -1.28
N LEU A 88 -24.52 8.31 -2.47
CA LEU A 88 -25.45 9.42 -2.75
C LEU A 88 -26.63 9.01 -3.65
N ALA A 89 -26.41 8.06 -4.55
CA ALA A 89 -27.41 7.48 -5.45
C ALA A 89 -27.04 6.02 -5.79
N ASP A 90 -27.96 5.25 -6.39
CA ASP A 90 -27.70 3.87 -6.88
C ASP A 90 -26.39 3.79 -7.70
N ASP A 91 -26.13 4.84 -8.50
CA ASP A 91 -25.01 5.05 -9.41
C ASP A 91 -23.97 6.09 -8.90
N PHE A 92 -23.98 6.46 -7.62
CA PHE A 92 -22.96 7.36 -7.05
C PHE A 92 -22.43 6.80 -5.72
N ASN A 93 -21.56 5.80 -5.85
CA ASN A 93 -20.96 5.01 -4.76
C ASN A 93 -19.55 5.54 -4.45
N VAL A 94 -19.36 6.32 -3.38
CA VAL A 94 -18.15 7.15 -3.18
C VAL A 94 -16.98 6.34 -2.61
N SER A 95 -15.86 6.30 -3.34
CA SER A 95 -14.63 5.60 -2.93
C SER A 95 -13.52 6.54 -2.43
N LEU A 96 -13.52 7.80 -2.87
CA LEU A 96 -12.63 8.85 -2.40
C LEU A 96 -13.38 10.18 -2.29
N ASP A 97 -13.12 10.93 -1.23
CA ASP A 97 -13.65 12.27 -1.01
C ASP A 97 -12.63 13.10 -0.21
N VAL A 98 -12.26 14.27 -0.73
CA VAL A 98 -11.14 15.08 -0.25
C VAL A 98 -11.48 16.57 -0.36
N GLU A 99 -11.25 17.36 0.70
CA GLU A 99 -11.42 18.83 0.69
C GLU A 99 -10.06 19.53 0.87
N GLY A 100 -9.93 20.72 0.27
CA GLY A 100 -8.66 21.47 0.15
C GLY A 100 -8.04 21.35 -1.24
N ALA A 101 -7.17 22.29 -1.61
CA ALA A 101 -6.56 22.32 -2.94
C ALA A 101 -5.55 21.19 -3.14
N GLY A 102 -5.61 20.52 -4.28
CA GLY A 102 -4.79 19.35 -4.57
C GLY A 102 -4.80 18.92 -6.04
N VAL A 103 -4.10 17.82 -6.33
CA VAL A 103 -4.07 17.19 -7.65
C VAL A 103 -4.10 15.67 -7.49
N LEU A 104 -5.06 15.01 -8.12
CA LEU A 104 -5.04 13.57 -8.37
C LEU A 104 -4.03 13.30 -9.50
N TYR A 105 -3.01 12.50 -9.23
CA TYR A 105 -1.96 12.15 -10.19
C TYR A 105 -2.07 10.72 -10.72
N PHE A 106 -2.77 9.85 -10.01
CA PHE A 106 -3.00 8.49 -10.45
C PHE A 106 -4.35 7.94 -9.99
N ALA A 107 -5.01 7.18 -10.86
CA ALA A 107 -6.09 6.27 -10.50
C ALA A 107 -5.92 4.93 -11.23
N ARG A 108 -6.29 3.84 -10.56
CA ARG A 108 -6.33 2.49 -11.12
C ARG A 108 -7.64 1.79 -10.74
N TYR A 109 -8.22 1.10 -11.71
CA TYR A 109 -9.43 0.28 -11.58
C TYR A 109 -9.15 -1.15 -12.08
N ASN A 110 -9.82 -2.17 -11.54
CA ASN A 110 -9.77 -3.50 -12.16
C ASN A 110 -10.70 -3.51 -13.36
N HIS A 111 -10.20 -3.81 -14.57
CA HIS A 111 -10.98 -3.75 -15.80
C HIS A 111 -11.83 -2.45 -15.90
N TRP A 112 -13.04 -2.53 -16.44
CA TRP A 112 -14.06 -1.48 -16.40
C TRP A 112 -14.88 -1.47 -15.08
N HIS A 113 -14.49 -2.23 -14.04
CA HIS A 113 -15.36 -2.44 -12.89
C HIS A 113 -15.62 -1.12 -12.15
N GLY A 114 -16.90 -0.92 -11.80
CA GLY A 114 -17.38 0.35 -11.24
C GLY A 114 -17.74 1.40 -12.29
N SER A 115 -17.29 1.27 -13.54
CA SER A 115 -17.49 2.24 -14.62
C SER A 115 -18.96 2.35 -15.05
N PRO A 116 -19.49 3.53 -15.39
CA PRO A 116 -18.81 4.83 -15.41
C PRO A 116 -18.29 5.30 -14.05
N TRP A 117 -17.18 6.04 -14.08
CA TRP A 117 -16.53 6.61 -12.91
C TRP A 117 -16.77 8.13 -12.89
N HIS A 118 -17.27 8.63 -11.76
CA HIS A 118 -17.57 10.04 -11.54
C HIS A 118 -16.34 10.74 -10.96
N TYR A 119 -15.79 11.71 -11.70
CA TYR A 119 -14.67 12.56 -11.28
C TYR A 119 -15.23 13.95 -10.92
N GLU A 120 -15.84 14.08 -9.75
CA GLU A 120 -16.38 15.37 -9.33
C GLU A 120 -15.25 16.32 -8.91
N VAL A 121 -15.07 17.40 -9.66
CA VAL A 121 -14.07 18.45 -9.42
C VAL A 121 -14.78 19.72 -8.99
N ASP A 122 -14.52 20.16 -7.75
CA ASP A 122 -15.04 21.40 -7.17
C ASP A 122 -16.58 21.57 -7.26
N GLY A 123 -17.31 20.46 -7.28
CA GLY A 123 -18.77 20.40 -7.40
C GLY A 123 -19.31 20.29 -8.83
N THR A 124 -18.43 20.10 -9.83
CA THR A 124 -18.82 19.75 -11.21
C THR A 124 -18.51 18.27 -11.44
N ASP A 125 -19.55 17.47 -11.72
CA ASP A 125 -19.37 16.06 -12.07
C ASP A 125 -18.86 15.89 -13.51
N HIS A 126 -17.99 14.90 -13.69
CA HIS A 126 -17.36 14.55 -14.96
C HIS A 126 -17.30 13.03 -15.10
N ILE A 127 -18.13 12.50 -16.00
CA ILE A 127 -18.16 11.07 -16.31
C ILE A 127 -16.92 10.68 -17.11
N VAL A 128 -16.19 9.70 -16.59
CA VAL A 128 -15.06 9.04 -17.24
C VAL A 128 -15.36 7.54 -17.30
N GLN A 129 -15.12 6.91 -18.44
CA GLN A 129 -15.38 5.48 -18.65
C GLN A 129 -14.36 4.90 -19.62
N GLU A 130 -14.54 3.65 -20.07
CA GLU A 130 -13.84 3.12 -21.25
C GLU A 130 -14.83 2.50 -22.26
N THR A 131 -14.33 2.07 -23.41
CA THR A 131 -15.13 1.56 -24.56
C THR A 131 -16.02 0.33 -24.29
N THR A 132 -15.66 -0.51 -23.32
CA THR A 132 -16.37 -1.75 -22.95
C THR A 132 -17.48 -1.49 -21.95
N THR A 133 -17.49 -0.32 -21.31
CA THR A 133 -18.37 0.02 -20.18
C THR A 133 -19.85 -0.11 -20.53
N ALA A 134 -20.23 0.12 -21.78
CA ALA A 134 -21.59 -0.05 -22.28
C ALA A 134 -22.03 -1.52 -22.43
N ASP A 135 -21.10 -2.45 -22.69
CA ASP A 135 -21.34 -3.89 -22.80
C ASP A 135 -20.20 -4.67 -22.11
N PRO A 136 -20.18 -4.71 -20.76
CA PRO A 136 -19.09 -5.31 -19.99
C PRO A 136 -18.95 -6.82 -20.19
N ASN A 137 -19.94 -7.49 -20.78
CA ASN A 137 -19.85 -8.92 -21.08
C ASN A 137 -18.98 -9.20 -22.33
N LYS A 138 -18.65 -8.17 -23.11
CA LYS A 138 -17.97 -8.27 -24.40
C LYS A 138 -16.56 -7.67 -24.35
N LYS A 139 -15.60 -8.43 -23.80
CA LYS A 139 -14.16 -8.05 -23.81
C LYS A 139 -13.71 -7.70 -25.24
N LEU A 140 -12.96 -6.60 -25.37
CA LEU A 140 -12.44 -6.06 -26.64
C LEU A 140 -10.91 -6.24 -26.70
N ASP A 141 -10.37 -6.51 -27.89
CA ASP A 141 -8.93 -6.60 -28.12
C ASP A 141 -8.23 -5.23 -27.98
N HIS A 142 -8.97 -4.15 -28.25
CA HIS A 142 -8.54 -2.77 -28.09
C HIS A 142 -9.64 -1.98 -27.38
N SER A 143 -9.31 -1.39 -26.23
CA SER A 143 -10.17 -0.47 -25.49
C SER A 143 -9.42 0.83 -25.17
N VAL A 144 -10.14 1.95 -25.05
CA VAL A 144 -9.59 3.26 -24.65
C VAL A 144 -10.48 3.95 -23.62
N PHE A 145 -9.88 4.80 -22.79
CA PHE A 145 -10.62 5.72 -21.93
C PHE A 145 -11.46 6.70 -22.75
N ILE A 146 -12.60 7.08 -22.22
CA ILE A 146 -13.55 8.03 -22.80
C ILE A 146 -13.81 9.14 -21.76
N PRO A 147 -13.69 10.43 -22.12
CA PRO A 147 -13.33 10.94 -23.44
C PRO A 147 -11.81 10.89 -23.76
N GLU A 148 -11.45 10.18 -24.83
CA GLU A 148 -10.07 9.87 -25.24
C GLU A 148 -9.19 11.12 -25.41
N ARG A 149 -9.75 12.23 -25.89
CA ARG A 149 -9.05 13.50 -26.08
C ARG A 149 -8.54 14.14 -24.77
N GLN A 150 -9.13 13.77 -23.64
CA GLN A 150 -8.76 14.23 -22.30
C GLN A 150 -7.95 13.16 -21.56
N PHE A 151 -8.19 11.90 -21.91
CA PHE A 151 -7.53 10.70 -21.38
C PHE A 151 -6.74 9.93 -22.47
N PRO A 152 -5.69 10.52 -23.08
CA PRO A 152 -4.95 9.90 -24.18
C PRO A 152 -3.73 9.08 -23.72
N ASN A 153 -3.46 8.00 -24.45
CA ASN A 153 -2.20 7.26 -24.34
C ASN A 153 -1.01 8.19 -24.72
N PRO A 154 0.11 8.16 -23.97
CA PRO A 154 0.50 7.17 -22.95
C PRO A 154 0.20 7.55 -21.48
N LEU A 155 -0.60 8.59 -21.21
CA LEU A 155 -1.02 8.91 -19.83
C LEU A 155 -2.15 7.98 -19.32
N THR A 156 -2.84 7.30 -20.23
CA THR A 156 -3.86 6.30 -19.91
C THR A 156 -3.60 4.98 -20.62
N TRP A 157 -4.03 3.88 -19.98
CA TRP A 157 -3.95 2.53 -20.52
C TRP A 157 -5.08 1.67 -19.96
N THR A 158 -5.73 0.88 -20.80
CA THR A 158 -6.87 0.03 -20.44
C THR A 158 -6.47 -1.43 -20.28
N TYR A 159 -7.37 -2.24 -19.72
CA TYR A 159 -7.19 -3.69 -19.52
C TYR A 159 -6.72 -4.45 -20.76
N SER A 160 -7.07 -4.01 -21.98
CA SER A 160 -6.70 -4.68 -23.22
C SER A 160 -5.18 -4.63 -23.44
N ILE A 161 -4.53 -3.57 -22.98
CA ILE A 161 -3.07 -3.40 -23.00
C ILE A 161 -2.43 -3.89 -21.70
N THR A 162 -2.92 -3.44 -20.54
CA THR A 162 -2.33 -3.71 -19.22
C THR A 162 -2.55 -5.14 -18.73
N LYS A 163 -3.45 -5.89 -19.39
CA LYS A 163 -3.84 -7.27 -19.12
C LYS A 163 -4.72 -7.50 -17.89
N GLY A 164 -5.25 -6.45 -17.28
CA GLY A 164 -6.36 -6.55 -16.31
C GLY A 164 -6.84 -5.26 -15.64
N ALA A 165 -6.19 -4.10 -15.84
CA ALA A 165 -6.54 -2.86 -15.14
C ALA A 165 -6.60 -1.62 -16.03
N ASP A 166 -7.44 -0.67 -15.65
CA ASP A 166 -7.54 0.62 -16.30
C ASP A 166 -6.79 1.67 -15.47
N LEU A 167 -5.74 2.22 -16.06
CA LEU A 167 -4.71 3.05 -15.43
C LEU A 167 -4.78 4.48 -15.98
N MET A 168 -4.79 5.47 -15.09
CA MET A 168 -4.98 6.87 -15.43
C MET A 168 -3.94 7.73 -14.70
N TRP A 169 -3.05 8.39 -15.45
CA TRP A 169 -2.01 9.32 -14.97
C TRP A 169 -2.23 10.78 -15.40
N VAL A 170 -3.42 11.14 -15.90
CA VAL A 170 -3.75 12.52 -16.25
C VAL A 170 -3.90 13.35 -14.97
N PRO A 171 -3.15 14.44 -14.76
CA PRO A 171 -3.28 15.24 -13.55
C PRO A 171 -4.63 15.97 -13.48
N ILE A 172 -5.50 15.58 -12.56
CA ILE A 172 -6.80 16.21 -12.30
C ILE A 172 -6.65 17.14 -11.09
N GLY A 173 -6.53 18.43 -11.34
CA GLY A 173 -6.44 19.45 -10.29
C GLY A 173 -7.80 19.86 -9.72
N PHE A 174 -7.82 20.25 -8.45
CA PHE A 174 -9.00 20.73 -7.73
C PHE A 174 -8.59 21.81 -6.72
N GLU A 175 -9.38 22.88 -6.60
CA GLU A 175 -9.08 24.04 -5.75
C GLU A 175 -9.82 24.00 -4.40
N ARG A 176 -10.89 23.20 -4.30
CA ARG A 176 -11.76 23.05 -3.12
C ARG A 176 -12.03 21.59 -2.74
N ARG A 177 -12.41 20.72 -3.68
CA ARG A 177 -12.84 19.34 -3.41
C ARG A 177 -12.65 18.43 -4.60
N PHE A 178 -12.29 17.18 -4.34
CA PHE A 178 -12.38 16.08 -5.32
C PHE A 178 -13.18 14.92 -4.75
N ARG A 179 -14.07 14.33 -5.55
CA ARG A 179 -14.73 13.05 -5.23
C ARG A 179 -14.62 12.05 -6.38
N MET A 180 -14.30 10.81 -6.03
CA MET A 180 -14.45 9.64 -6.88
C MET A 180 -15.69 8.87 -6.48
N ALA A 181 -16.56 8.56 -7.44
CA ALA A 181 -17.65 7.61 -7.23
C ALA A 181 -17.79 6.64 -8.40
N TYR A 182 -18.29 5.44 -8.11
CA TYR A 182 -18.56 4.40 -9.11
C TYR A 182 -20.06 4.35 -9.42
N SER A 183 -20.43 4.22 -10.70
CA SER A 183 -21.81 3.89 -11.11
C SER A 183 -22.18 2.43 -10.86
N ARG A 184 -21.21 1.54 -10.64
CA ARG A 184 -21.42 0.10 -10.41
C ARG A 184 -20.68 -0.39 -9.16
N THR A 185 -21.12 -1.51 -8.61
CA THR A 185 -20.56 -2.06 -7.35
C THR A 185 -20.19 -3.54 -7.44
N PHE A 186 -20.07 -4.10 -8.64
CA PHE A 186 -19.57 -5.47 -8.81
C PHE A 186 -18.06 -5.46 -9.04
N TYR A 187 -17.31 -6.15 -8.18
CA TYR A 187 -15.86 -6.39 -8.31
C TYR A 187 -15.01 -5.13 -8.59
N GLY A 188 -15.49 -3.96 -8.19
CA GLY A 188 -14.81 -2.68 -8.35
C GLY A 188 -13.71 -2.53 -7.31
N THR A 189 -12.52 -3.07 -7.59
CA THR A 189 -11.28 -2.75 -6.87
C THR A 189 -10.66 -1.48 -7.48
N GLY A 190 -9.95 -0.68 -6.69
CA GLY A 190 -9.20 0.46 -7.23
C GLY A 190 -8.55 1.36 -6.18
N TYR A 191 -7.51 2.08 -6.60
CA TYR A 191 -6.75 3.01 -5.75
C TYR A 191 -6.34 4.30 -6.48
N TYR A 192 -6.13 5.35 -5.69
CA TYR A 192 -5.99 6.74 -6.13
C TYR A 192 -4.81 7.38 -5.41
N ILE A 193 -3.88 8.02 -6.13
CA ILE A 193 -2.78 8.80 -5.56
C ILE A 193 -3.02 10.28 -5.83
N TYR A 194 -3.16 11.07 -4.78
CA TYR A 194 -3.38 12.52 -4.84
C TYR A 194 -2.44 13.26 -3.90
N HIS A 195 -2.07 14.49 -4.28
CA HIS A 195 -1.19 15.35 -3.49
C HIS A 195 -1.93 16.61 -3.03
N HIS A 196 -1.68 17.00 -1.77
CA HIS A 196 -2.01 18.33 -1.26
C HIS A 196 -0.78 19.22 -1.19
N TYR A 197 -1.03 20.52 -1.32
CA TYR A 197 0.00 21.56 -1.28
C TYR A 197 -0.35 22.60 -0.22
N MET A 198 0.60 22.86 0.68
CA MET A 198 0.51 23.87 1.70
C MET A 198 0.38 25.27 1.07
N ARG A 199 -0.56 26.09 1.55
CA ARG A 199 -0.69 27.48 1.11
C ARG A 199 0.61 28.25 1.41
N GLY A 200 1.17 28.88 0.39
CA GLY A 200 2.50 29.51 0.44
C GLY A 200 3.68 28.61 0.03
N ALA A 201 3.44 27.35 -0.36
CA ALA A 201 4.45 26.51 -0.99
C ALA A 201 4.85 27.05 -2.38
N LYS A 202 6.11 26.82 -2.78
CA LYS A 202 6.70 27.36 -4.01
C LYS A 202 6.40 26.48 -5.22
N LEU A 203 5.17 26.49 -5.70
CA LEU A 203 4.72 25.67 -6.83
C LEU A 203 5.27 26.18 -8.18
N SER A 204 5.39 25.32 -9.21
CA SER A 204 5.76 25.73 -10.57
C SER A 204 4.67 26.58 -11.25
N GLN A 205 3.42 26.25 -10.92
CA GLN A 205 2.19 26.93 -11.31
C GLN A 205 1.15 26.73 -10.20
N PRO A 206 0.14 27.62 -10.07
CA PRO A 206 -0.99 27.37 -9.19
C PRO A 206 -1.72 26.08 -9.56
N VAL A 207 -2.25 25.37 -8.54
CA VAL A 207 -3.30 24.37 -8.76
C VAL A 207 -4.51 25.08 -9.38
N LYS A 208 -5.20 24.39 -10.29
CA LYS A 208 -6.44 24.86 -10.93
C LYS A 208 -7.42 23.71 -11.09
N ALA A 209 -8.71 24.00 -11.00
CA ALA A 209 -9.78 23.06 -11.31
C ALA A 209 -9.62 22.48 -12.74
N TRP A 210 -9.57 21.16 -12.85
CA TRP A 210 -9.76 20.48 -14.13
C TRP A 210 -11.22 20.64 -14.59
N ASN A 211 -11.44 20.66 -15.91
CA ASN A 211 -12.66 21.21 -16.49
C ASN A 211 -13.19 20.45 -17.71
N ALA A 212 -12.74 19.19 -17.89
CA ALA A 212 -13.02 18.32 -19.03
C ALA A 212 -12.76 18.90 -20.46
N LYS A 213 -12.23 20.12 -20.60
CA LYS A 213 -11.97 20.80 -21.89
C LYS A 213 -10.49 20.81 -22.26
N THR A 214 -9.61 20.59 -21.29
CA THR A 214 -8.16 20.69 -21.44
C THR A 214 -7.54 19.33 -21.78
N THR A 215 -6.98 19.20 -22.98
CA THR A 215 -6.20 18.03 -23.41
C THR A 215 -4.79 18.07 -22.78
N PRO A 216 -4.23 16.95 -22.30
CA PRO A 216 -2.83 16.89 -21.87
C PRO A 216 -1.85 17.34 -22.96
N ALA A 217 -0.88 18.15 -22.59
CA ALA A 217 0.01 18.79 -23.55
C ALA A 217 0.91 17.78 -24.29
N ALA A 218 1.07 17.98 -25.60
CA ALA A 218 1.78 17.07 -26.49
C ALA A 218 3.22 16.79 -26.04
N ASP A 219 3.92 17.78 -25.47
CA ASP A 219 5.30 17.64 -25.01
C ASP A 219 5.47 16.59 -23.89
N VAL A 220 4.47 16.43 -23.01
CA VAL A 220 4.46 15.38 -21.99
C VAL A 220 4.11 14.02 -22.59
N LEU A 221 3.16 13.97 -23.53
CA LEU A 221 2.81 12.74 -24.24
C LEU A 221 4.01 12.21 -25.05
N ASP A 222 4.76 13.10 -25.69
CA ASP A 222 5.95 12.77 -26.49
C ASP A 222 7.15 12.41 -25.62
N LEU A 223 7.34 13.07 -24.46
CA LEU A 223 8.30 12.62 -23.45
C LEU A 223 7.99 11.18 -22.99
N LEU A 224 6.74 10.86 -22.70
CA LEU A 224 6.34 9.50 -22.29
C LEU A 224 6.39 8.49 -23.46
N ARG A 225 6.18 8.91 -24.71
CA ARG A 225 6.37 8.06 -25.91
C ARG A 225 7.82 7.67 -26.16
N ARG A 226 8.80 8.43 -25.65
CA ARG A 226 10.24 8.09 -25.66
C ARG A 226 10.60 6.94 -24.69
N SER A 227 9.64 6.31 -24.02
CA SER A 227 9.87 5.13 -23.18
C SER A 227 10.60 4.00 -23.91
N GLY A 228 11.61 3.42 -23.28
CA GLY A 228 12.52 2.46 -23.92
C GLY A 228 13.57 3.07 -24.88
N THR A 229 13.68 4.41 -24.97
CA THR A 229 14.71 5.09 -25.79
C THR A 229 15.74 5.82 -24.90
N ASP A 230 16.53 6.72 -25.50
CA ASP A 230 17.46 7.58 -24.77
C ASP A 230 16.80 8.93 -24.48
N ILE A 231 16.34 9.12 -23.23
CA ILE A 231 15.67 10.36 -22.82
C ILE A 231 16.64 11.46 -22.37
N ALA A 232 17.89 11.11 -22.06
CA ALA A 232 18.81 12.00 -21.37
C ALA A 232 19.55 12.98 -22.32
N PRO A 233 19.91 14.19 -21.84
CA PRO A 233 20.66 15.18 -22.63
C PRO A 233 21.99 14.62 -23.16
N LYS A 234 22.38 14.96 -24.40
CA LYS A 234 23.56 14.41 -25.09
C LYS A 234 24.57 15.49 -25.47
N PRO A 235 25.89 15.27 -25.34
CA PRO A 235 26.91 16.15 -25.94
C PRO A 235 26.65 16.41 -27.43
N GLY A 236 27.04 17.58 -27.94
CA GLY A 236 26.81 17.98 -29.33
C GLY A 236 25.37 18.37 -29.67
N THR A 237 24.44 18.32 -28.71
CA THR A 237 23.06 18.83 -28.88
C THR A 237 22.90 20.18 -28.18
N PRO A 238 21.97 21.06 -28.62
CA PRO A 238 21.78 22.37 -27.98
C PRO A 238 21.44 22.29 -26.47
N GLU A 239 20.70 21.26 -26.04
CA GLU A 239 20.45 20.99 -24.61
C GLU A 239 21.75 20.57 -23.90
N GLY A 240 22.54 19.70 -24.54
CA GLY A 240 23.79 19.19 -24.00
C GLY A 240 24.86 20.25 -23.80
N GLU A 241 25.05 21.15 -24.78
CA GLU A 241 26.01 22.24 -24.70
C GLU A 241 25.60 23.26 -23.64
N ASN A 242 24.31 23.62 -23.58
CA ASN A 242 23.77 24.52 -22.56
C ASN A 242 23.93 23.97 -21.13
N LEU A 243 23.73 22.66 -20.95
CA LEU A 243 23.97 21.97 -19.67
C LEU A 243 25.45 21.65 -19.42
N ARG A 244 26.33 21.73 -20.42
CA ARG A 244 27.72 21.25 -20.41
C ARG A 244 27.83 19.76 -20.05
N VAL A 245 27.03 18.94 -20.76
CA VAL A 245 27.01 17.47 -20.57
C VAL A 245 28.35 16.87 -20.97
N ARG A 246 28.86 16.00 -20.10
CA ARG A 246 30.02 15.16 -20.35
C ARG A 246 29.58 13.70 -20.42
N GLU A 247 30.23 12.91 -21.28
CA GLU A 247 30.05 11.47 -21.37
C GLU A 247 31.37 10.77 -21.04
N MET A 248 31.29 9.66 -20.31
CA MET A 248 32.40 8.77 -20.00
C MET A 248 32.01 7.37 -20.45
N THR A 249 32.95 6.62 -21.00
CA THR A 249 32.72 5.30 -21.59
C THR A 249 33.86 4.36 -21.28
N GLY A 250 33.58 3.06 -21.19
CA GLY A 250 34.63 2.05 -21.05
C GLY A 250 34.14 0.64 -21.36
N VAL A 251 35.08 -0.30 -21.30
CA VAL A 251 34.84 -1.74 -21.38
C VAL A 251 35.53 -2.38 -20.18
N VAL A 252 34.87 -3.34 -19.53
CA VAL A 252 35.41 -4.11 -18.41
C VAL A 252 35.10 -5.59 -18.57
N ASP A 253 35.98 -6.43 -18.03
CA ASP A 253 35.67 -7.82 -17.71
C ASP A 253 35.39 -7.89 -16.20
N LEU A 254 34.42 -8.70 -15.79
CA LEU A 254 34.17 -9.01 -14.38
C LEU A 254 34.73 -10.39 -14.05
N ALA A 255 35.56 -10.50 -13.02
CA ALA A 255 35.82 -11.77 -12.34
C ALA A 255 34.60 -12.14 -11.45
N ALA A 256 34.51 -13.38 -10.98
CA ALA A 256 33.43 -13.80 -10.09
C ALA A 256 33.57 -13.11 -8.72
N GLU A 257 32.47 -12.59 -8.18
CA GLU A 257 32.35 -11.88 -6.88
C GLU A 257 33.26 -10.65 -6.64
N GLU A 258 34.23 -10.36 -7.50
CA GLU A 258 35.14 -9.21 -7.34
C GLU A 258 34.49 -7.88 -7.78
N PRO A 259 34.71 -6.77 -7.03
CA PRO A 259 34.25 -5.44 -7.41
C PRO A 259 35.18 -4.75 -8.42
N VAL A 260 34.67 -4.49 -9.62
CA VAL A 260 35.34 -3.71 -10.66
C VAL A 260 34.75 -2.30 -10.68
N THR A 261 35.58 -1.30 -10.35
CA THR A 261 35.20 0.11 -10.47
C THR A 261 35.10 0.51 -11.94
N LEU A 262 33.91 0.87 -12.40
CA LEU A 262 33.69 1.44 -13.74
C LEU A 262 34.28 2.85 -13.80
N THR A 263 33.98 3.67 -12.80
CA THR A 263 34.49 5.03 -12.69
C THR A 263 34.45 5.54 -11.24
N ASN A 264 35.36 6.45 -10.92
CA ASN A 264 35.36 7.25 -9.70
C ASN A 264 35.31 8.73 -10.12
N LEU A 265 34.11 9.27 -10.26
CA LEU A 265 33.89 10.66 -10.65
C LEU A 265 34.25 11.58 -9.47
N THR A 266 35.08 12.59 -9.71
CA THR A 266 35.51 13.59 -8.69
C THR A 266 35.03 15.02 -8.95
N ASP A 267 34.35 15.24 -10.07
CA ASP A 267 33.98 16.57 -10.57
C ASP A 267 32.61 17.02 -10.01
N GLY A 268 32.41 16.87 -8.70
CA GLY A 268 31.25 17.39 -7.99
C GLY A 268 31.33 18.90 -7.67
N PRO A 269 30.20 19.59 -7.48
CA PRO A 269 28.83 19.07 -7.50
C PRO A 269 28.32 18.82 -8.92
N ALA A 270 27.67 17.66 -9.12
CA ALA A 270 27.21 17.20 -10.43
C ALA A 270 25.89 16.41 -10.33
N MET A 271 25.27 16.19 -11.49
CA MET A 271 24.08 15.37 -11.64
C MET A 271 24.30 14.39 -12.80
N ILE A 272 24.35 13.09 -12.49
CA ILE A 272 24.29 12.02 -13.50
C ILE A 272 22.87 12.00 -14.08
N ARG A 273 22.76 11.83 -15.40
CA ARG A 273 21.50 11.81 -16.16
C ARG A 273 21.32 10.55 -17.00
N ALA A 274 22.38 9.78 -17.23
CA ALA A 274 22.29 8.42 -17.75
C ALA A 274 23.42 7.57 -17.15
N LEU A 275 23.09 6.34 -16.75
CA LEU A 275 24.03 5.23 -16.56
C LEU A 275 23.55 4.08 -17.44
N LYS A 276 24.42 3.56 -18.31
CA LYS A 276 24.11 2.46 -19.22
C LYS A 276 25.17 1.38 -19.17
N LEU A 277 24.73 0.13 -19.32
CA LEU A 277 25.55 -1.06 -19.41
C LEU A 277 25.12 -1.84 -20.66
N SER A 278 26.06 -2.44 -21.40
CA SER A 278 25.72 -3.44 -22.42
C SER A 278 26.62 -4.66 -22.30
N VAL A 279 25.99 -5.84 -22.30
CA VAL A 279 26.65 -7.15 -22.14
C VAL A 279 26.35 -8.02 -23.37
N PRO A 280 27.30 -8.84 -23.86
CA PRO A 280 27.03 -9.73 -24.99
C PRO A 280 25.92 -10.72 -24.62
N ARG A 281 24.95 -10.93 -25.52
CA ARG A 281 23.68 -11.62 -25.26
C ARG A 281 23.85 -13.02 -24.67
N LYS A 282 24.91 -13.75 -25.07
CA LYS A 282 25.31 -15.06 -24.53
C LYS A 282 25.64 -15.08 -23.02
N HIS A 283 25.89 -13.92 -22.40
CA HIS A 283 26.17 -13.79 -20.96
C HIS A 283 25.00 -13.21 -20.16
N ALA A 284 23.88 -12.83 -20.78
CA ALA A 284 22.77 -12.12 -20.15
C ALA A 284 22.23 -12.79 -18.87
N ILE A 285 22.05 -14.12 -18.87
CA ILE A 285 21.57 -14.86 -17.70
C ILE A 285 22.53 -14.70 -16.51
N ALA A 286 23.84 -14.87 -16.72
CA ALA A 286 24.83 -14.67 -15.64
C ALA A 286 24.91 -13.20 -15.21
N PHE A 287 24.77 -12.25 -16.15
CA PHE A 287 24.74 -10.82 -15.83
C PHE A 287 23.50 -10.40 -15.03
N SER A 288 22.49 -11.26 -14.89
CA SER A 288 21.34 -11.00 -14.02
C SER A 288 21.73 -10.98 -12.54
N ASN A 289 22.69 -11.84 -12.16
CA ASN A 289 23.17 -12.03 -10.79
C ASN A 289 24.34 -11.11 -10.42
N ALA A 290 24.96 -10.45 -11.41
CA ALA A 290 25.92 -9.37 -11.17
C ALA A 290 25.25 -8.24 -10.38
N ARG A 291 26.01 -7.48 -9.59
CA ARG A 291 25.47 -6.39 -8.76
C ARG A 291 25.99 -5.03 -9.21
N LEU A 292 25.10 -4.03 -9.25
CA LEU A 292 25.48 -2.62 -9.36
C LEU A 292 25.67 -2.05 -7.94
N ARG A 293 26.84 -1.48 -7.67
CA ARG A 293 27.14 -0.77 -6.42
C ARG A 293 27.50 0.69 -6.73
N VAL A 294 26.91 1.64 -6.00
CA VAL A 294 27.23 3.07 -6.12
C VAL A 294 27.35 3.73 -4.75
N THR A 295 28.47 4.41 -4.53
CA THR A 295 28.77 5.15 -3.29
C THR A 295 28.96 6.63 -3.61
N TRP A 296 28.04 7.46 -3.11
CA TRP A 296 28.12 8.92 -3.21
C TRP A 296 29.09 9.50 -2.19
N ASP A 297 29.82 10.55 -2.57
CA ASP A 297 30.60 11.46 -1.72
C ASP A 297 31.53 10.81 -0.66
N GLY A 298 31.93 9.55 -0.85
CA GLY A 298 32.72 8.79 0.12
C GLY A 298 31.94 8.42 1.39
N ARG A 299 30.63 8.21 1.29
CA ARG A 299 29.80 7.65 2.37
C ARG A 299 30.29 6.25 2.76
N LYS A 300 30.18 5.91 4.05
CA LYS A 300 30.55 4.60 4.61
C LYS A 300 29.78 3.42 3.99
N HIS A 301 28.57 3.66 3.49
CA HIS A 301 27.70 2.67 2.88
C HIS A 301 27.38 3.07 1.44
N ALA A 302 27.23 2.09 0.56
CA ALA A 302 26.72 2.32 -0.79
C ALA A 302 25.21 2.57 -0.75
N SER A 303 24.76 3.62 -1.43
CA SER A 303 23.34 4.00 -1.53
C SER A 303 22.58 3.21 -2.60
N ILE A 304 23.34 2.54 -3.48
CA ILE A 304 22.86 1.51 -4.40
C ILE A 304 23.73 0.29 -4.18
N ASP A 305 23.13 -0.85 -3.87
CA ASP A 305 23.77 -2.17 -3.92
C ASP A 305 22.69 -3.21 -4.23
N ALA A 306 22.52 -3.55 -5.52
CA ALA A 306 21.40 -4.35 -5.99
C ALA A 306 21.78 -5.29 -7.16
N PRO A 307 21.14 -6.47 -7.29
CA PRO A 307 21.26 -7.31 -8.48
C PRO A 307 20.82 -6.54 -9.73
N VAL A 308 21.64 -6.60 -10.79
CA VAL A 308 21.47 -5.82 -12.03
C VAL A 308 20.10 -6.06 -12.65
N ALA A 309 19.66 -7.31 -12.81
CA ALA A 309 18.36 -7.59 -13.41
C ALA A 309 17.18 -6.99 -12.60
N LEU A 310 17.28 -6.93 -11.27
CA LEU A 310 16.22 -6.34 -10.45
C LEU A 310 16.28 -4.81 -10.43
N PHE A 311 17.49 -4.21 -10.38
CA PHE A 311 17.69 -2.75 -10.52
C PHE A 311 17.22 -2.19 -11.87
N PHE A 312 17.32 -2.97 -12.94
CA PHE A 312 16.76 -2.60 -14.25
C PHE A 312 15.31 -3.09 -14.46
N GLY A 313 14.62 -3.49 -13.39
CA GLY A 313 13.16 -3.68 -13.35
C GLY A 313 12.63 -5.06 -13.76
N THR A 314 13.49 -6.03 -14.07
CA THR A 314 13.10 -7.32 -14.70
C THR A 314 13.33 -8.57 -13.86
N GLY A 315 14.15 -8.54 -12.80
CA GLY A 315 14.42 -9.69 -11.93
C GLY A 315 15.30 -10.79 -12.56
N THR A 316 15.08 -11.11 -13.84
CA THR A 316 15.98 -11.91 -14.69
C THR A 316 16.08 -11.32 -16.11
N LEU A 317 17.24 -11.48 -16.76
CA LEU A 317 17.45 -11.18 -18.19
C LEU A 317 17.15 -12.40 -19.09
N HIS A 318 16.47 -13.42 -18.57
CA HIS A 318 15.97 -14.53 -19.38
C HIS A 318 14.86 -14.04 -20.34
N ASN A 319 15.12 -14.11 -21.65
CA ASN A 319 14.23 -13.58 -22.69
C ASN A 319 13.75 -14.70 -23.63
N ARG A 320 12.91 -15.62 -23.11
CA ARG A 320 12.42 -16.79 -23.85
C ARG A 320 11.72 -16.46 -25.18
N GLN A 321 11.02 -15.32 -25.23
CA GLN A 321 10.19 -14.94 -26.37
C GLN A 321 10.89 -13.98 -27.35
N ASP A 322 12.22 -13.80 -27.23
CA ASP A 322 13.03 -12.89 -28.04
C ASP A 322 12.43 -11.47 -28.17
N LYS A 323 11.91 -10.94 -27.05
CA LYS A 323 11.31 -9.60 -27.02
C LYS A 323 12.42 -8.56 -27.20
N THR A 324 12.20 -7.57 -28.06
CA THR A 324 13.10 -6.40 -28.18
C THR A 324 13.26 -5.66 -26.85
N PHE A 325 12.28 -5.74 -25.95
CA PHE A 325 12.34 -5.22 -24.60
C PHE A 325 11.80 -6.24 -23.60
N LEU A 326 12.49 -6.41 -22.46
CA LEU A 326 11.86 -6.92 -21.24
C LEU A 326 11.21 -5.75 -20.49
N VAL A 327 11.99 -4.68 -20.24
CA VAL A 327 11.52 -3.44 -19.61
C VAL A 327 11.64 -2.31 -20.62
N LYS A 328 10.49 -1.75 -21.00
CA LYS A 328 10.33 -0.57 -21.86
C LYS A 328 9.77 0.62 -21.06
N ALA A 329 10.29 0.84 -19.85
CA ALA A 329 9.91 1.96 -19.00
C ALA A 329 10.65 3.27 -19.38
N LEU A 330 10.21 4.39 -18.79
CA LEU A 330 10.76 5.71 -19.05
C LEU A 330 12.08 5.96 -18.27
N PRO A 331 12.13 5.81 -16.94
CA PRO A 331 13.37 6.06 -16.19
C PRO A 331 14.38 4.91 -16.32
N VAL A 332 13.96 3.74 -16.79
CA VAL A 332 14.74 2.49 -16.82
C VAL A 332 14.35 1.67 -18.06
N ASN A 333 15.30 1.05 -18.75
CA ASN A 333 14.97 0.02 -19.74
C ASN A 333 16.00 -1.11 -19.87
N VAL A 334 15.52 -2.23 -20.41
CA VAL A 334 16.26 -3.43 -20.79
C VAL A 334 15.85 -3.79 -22.22
N ARG A 335 16.74 -3.49 -23.18
CA ARG A 335 16.56 -3.73 -24.61
C ARG A 335 17.48 -4.85 -25.09
N PHE A 336 16.98 -5.71 -25.98
CA PHE A 336 17.75 -6.71 -26.69
C PHE A 336 17.90 -6.33 -28.18
N ASP A 337 18.97 -6.81 -28.79
CA ASP A 337 19.08 -7.07 -30.23
C ASP A 337 19.75 -8.44 -30.45
N GLU A 338 20.35 -8.66 -31.62
CA GLU A 338 20.96 -9.92 -32.03
C GLU A 338 22.17 -10.29 -31.14
N ASP A 339 23.10 -9.35 -30.95
CA ASP A 339 24.36 -9.58 -30.26
C ASP A 339 24.37 -9.13 -28.79
N TRP A 340 23.54 -8.14 -28.40
CA TRP A 340 23.68 -7.47 -27.10
C TRP A 340 22.38 -7.39 -26.28
N VAL A 341 22.57 -7.27 -24.97
CA VAL A 341 21.56 -6.72 -24.05
C VAL A 341 22.05 -5.36 -23.57
N HIS A 342 21.21 -4.35 -23.72
CA HIS A 342 21.45 -2.99 -23.26
C HIS A 342 20.53 -2.65 -22.10
N LEU A 343 21.12 -2.15 -21.03
CA LEU A 343 20.44 -1.73 -19.82
C LEU A 343 20.72 -0.25 -19.59
N ALA A 344 19.68 0.57 -19.39
CA ALA A 344 19.83 2.02 -19.24
C ALA A 344 18.97 2.54 -18.09
N CYS A 345 19.55 3.42 -17.29
CA CYS A 345 18.90 4.11 -16.17
C CYS A 345 19.09 5.62 -16.33
N TYR A 346 17.98 6.36 -16.21
CA TYR A 346 17.86 7.79 -16.46
C TYR A 346 17.29 8.55 -15.25
N PHE A 347 17.12 7.90 -14.09
CA PHE A 347 16.90 8.62 -12.83
C PHE A 347 18.04 9.65 -12.64
N PRO A 348 17.76 10.94 -12.45
CA PRO A 348 18.81 11.91 -12.15
C PRO A 348 19.46 11.58 -10.81
N MET A 349 20.79 11.49 -10.76
CA MET A 349 21.53 11.12 -9.53
C MET A 349 22.49 12.26 -9.14
N PRO A 350 22.16 13.07 -8.12
CA PRO A 350 23.05 14.13 -7.63
C PRO A 350 24.22 13.59 -6.81
N LEU A 351 25.37 14.25 -6.92
CA LEU A 351 26.54 14.11 -6.05
C LEU A 351 27.10 15.51 -5.70
N TYR A 352 27.62 15.71 -4.49
CA TYR A 352 28.15 17.01 -4.08
C TYR A 352 29.68 17.11 -4.24
N ARG A 353 30.39 15.97 -4.27
CA ARG A 353 31.84 15.88 -4.47
C ARG A 353 32.25 14.74 -5.41
N SER A 354 31.75 13.53 -5.22
CA SER A 354 32.23 12.34 -5.93
C SER A 354 31.21 11.20 -6.05
N ALA A 355 31.42 10.31 -7.01
CA ALA A 355 30.63 9.08 -7.16
C ALA A 355 31.53 7.91 -7.58
N LYS A 356 31.64 6.89 -6.73
CA LYS A 356 32.28 5.62 -7.09
C LYS A 356 31.20 4.67 -7.61
N ILE A 357 31.32 4.22 -8.86
CA ILE A 357 30.40 3.29 -9.52
C ILE A 357 31.14 2.00 -9.82
N GLU A 358 30.58 0.88 -9.36
CA GLU A 358 31.20 -0.44 -9.43
C GLU A 358 30.20 -1.48 -9.94
N LEU A 359 30.71 -2.46 -10.68
CA LEU A 359 30.01 -3.73 -10.91
C LEU A 359 30.72 -4.83 -10.14
N ILE A 360 29.94 -5.75 -9.58
CA ILE A 360 30.43 -6.95 -8.90
C ILE A 360 29.99 -8.12 -9.76
N GLY A 361 30.94 -8.98 -10.14
CA GLY A 361 30.61 -10.16 -10.94
C GLY A 361 29.72 -11.16 -10.20
N PRO A 362 28.95 -11.98 -10.92
CA PRO A 362 28.09 -12.97 -10.30
C PRO A 362 28.94 -14.13 -9.72
N PRO A 363 28.39 -14.94 -8.80
CA PRO A 363 29.16 -15.95 -8.08
C PRO A 363 29.56 -17.16 -8.94
N GLU A 364 28.87 -17.45 -10.05
CA GLU A 364 29.07 -18.72 -10.78
C GLU A 364 30.21 -18.65 -11.80
N ARG A 365 30.51 -17.45 -12.34
CA ARG A 365 31.58 -17.23 -13.34
C ARG A 365 31.82 -15.75 -13.64
N GLY A 366 33.03 -15.43 -14.11
CA GLY A 366 33.32 -14.15 -14.73
C GLY A 366 32.56 -13.89 -16.04
N ILE A 367 32.45 -12.61 -16.42
CA ILE A 367 31.76 -12.15 -17.64
C ILE A 367 32.66 -11.13 -18.36
N PRO A 368 33.10 -11.41 -19.61
CA PRO A 368 33.94 -10.49 -20.36
C PRO A 368 33.14 -9.53 -21.25
N ASN A 369 33.81 -8.47 -21.72
CA ASN A 369 33.34 -7.48 -22.69
C ASN A 369 32.07 -6.72 -22.28
N ILE A 370 31.92 -6.37 -21.00
CA ILE A 370 30.84 -5.48 -20.55
C ILE A 370 31.20 -4.04 -20.89
N THR A 371 30.44 -3.45 -21.81
CA THR A 371 30.55 -2.02 -22.16
C THR A 371 29.74 -1.19 -21.18
N TRP A 372 30.19 0.03 -20.87
CA TRP A 372 29.43 0.97 -20.06
C TRP A 372 29.55 2.41 -20.59
N SER A 373 28.54 3.22 -20.30
CA SER A 373 28.57 4.67 -20.51
C SER A 373 27.83 5.43 -19.42
N MET A 374 28.33 6.60 -19.05
CA MET A 374 27.72 7.50 -18.07
C MET A 374 27.69 8.92 -18.63
N ARG A 375 26.54 9.59 -18.56
CA ARG A 375 26.41 11.03 -18.84
C ARG A 375 26.03 11.80 -17.60
N TYR A 376 26.73 12.91 -17.38
CA TYR A 376 26.52 13.82 -16.27
C TYR A 376 26.71 15.28 -16.69
N HIS A 377 26.23 16.21 -15.88
CA HIS A 377 26.52 17.64 -16.02
C HIS A 377 26.78 18.28 -14.65
N PRO A 378 27.45 19.45 -14.58
CA PRO A 378 27.59 20.19 -13.34
C PRO A 378 26.23 20.52 -12.69
N TYR A 379 26.21 20.58 -11.36
CA TYR A 379 25.01 20.96 -10.58
C TYR A 379 25.24 22.31 -9.90
N THR A 380 24.51 23.33 -10.35
CA THR A 380 24.68 24.74 -9.93
C THR A 380 23.65 25.19 -8.88
N GLY A 381 22.77 24.30 -8.41
CA GLY A 381 21.79 24.60 -7.37
C GLY A 381 22.36 24.49 -5.94
N ALA A 382 21.56 24.88 -4.95
CA ALA A 382 21.92 24.74 -3.54
C ALA A 382 21.93 23.27 -3.10
N ARG A 383 22.89 22.86 -2.27
CA ARG A 383 23.05 21.44 -1.89
C ARG A 383 21.80 20.87 -1.21
N ASN A 384 21.21 21.63 -0.29
CA ASN A 384 19.99 21.25 0.44
C ASN A 384 18.69 21.37 -0.37
N HIS A 385 18.75 21.66 -1.68
CA HIS A 385 17.58 21.56 -2.56
C HIS A 385 17.37 20.15 -3.11
N VAL A 386 18.41 19.31 -3.11
CA VAL A 386 18.39 17.96 -3.68
C VAL A 386 18.73 16.89 -2.64
N ALA A 387 18.56 15.64 -3.05
CA ALA A 387 18.79 14.42 -2.28
C ALA A 387 19.54 13.40 -3.16
N TYR A 388 20.35 12.52 -2.56
CA TYR A 388 21.03 11.45 -3.29
C TYR A 388 20.01 10.46 -3.87
N PHE A 389 20.36 9.76 -4.95
CA PHE A 389 19.54 8.64 -5.45
C PHE A 389 19.92 7.34 -4.74
N HIS A 390 18.92 6.58 -4.28
CA HIS A 390 19.08 5.32 -3.58
C HIS A 390 18.28 4.21 -4.28
N ALA A 391 18.81 2.99 -4.21
CA ALA A 391 18.12 1.79 -4.65
C ALA A 391 18.40 0.67 -3.65
N THR A 392 17.50 0.54 -2.66
CA THR A 392 17.64 -0.38 -1.53
C THR A 392 17.17 -1.77 -1.94
N TYR A 393 18.09 -2.75 -2.00
CA TYR A 393 17.76 -4.16 -2.19
C TYR A 393 17.36 -4.80 -0.85
N CYS A 394 16.27 -5.57 -0.86
CA CYS A 394 15.90 -6.47 0.23
C CYS A 394 15.62 -7.87 -0.32
N ASP A 395 16.16 -8.86 0.37
CA ASP A 395 15.81 -10.27 0.22
C ASP A 395 14.92 -10.66 1.41
N HIS A 396 13.69 -11.09 1.15
CA HIS A 396 12.72 -11.37 2.22
C HIS A 396 12.73 -12.85 2.66
N GLY A 397 13.54 -13.71 2.00
CA GLY A 397 13.66 -15.13 2.34
C GLY A 397 12.31 -15.85 2.39
N VAL A 398 11.95 -16.36 3.58
CA VAL A 398 10.60 -16.89 3.88
C VAL A 398 9.85 -15.84 4.72
N PRO A 399 8.77 -15.23 4.19
CA PRO A 399 8.01 -14.19 4.90
C PRO A 399 7.43 -14.60 6.27
N GLU A 400 7.43 -13.67 7.23
CA GLU A 400 6.85 -13.90 8.56
C GLU A 400 5.33 -13.69 8.54
N LYS A 401 4.58 -14.80 8.59
CA LYS A 401 3.12 -14.80 8.51
C LYS A 401 2.45 -13.79 9.43
N GLY A 402 1.59 -12.96 8.83
CA GLY A 402 0.83 -11.90 9.49
C GLY A 402 1.44 -10.51 9.28
N LYS A 403 2.74 -10.40 9.02
CA LYS A 403 3.45 -9.12 8.93
C LYS A 403 3.90 -8.82 7.50
N ASP A 404 3.74 -7.57 7.11
CA ASP A 404 4.10 -7.09 5.78
C ASP A 404 5.61 -7.24 5.51
N LEU A 405 5.95 -7.45 4.24
CA LEU A 405 7.32 -7.33 3.74
C LEU A 405 7.77 -5.87 3.86
N VAL A 406 8.91 -5.62 4.50
CA VAL A 406 9.46 -4.26 4.65
C VAL A 406 10.41 -3.97 3.49
N PHE A 407 9.88 -3.39 2.42
CA PHE A 407 10.62 -3.03 1.21
C PHE A 407 11.61 -1.87 1.44
N LEU A 408 11.36 -1.01 2.44
CA LEU A 408 12.26 0.03 2.94
C LEU A 408 11.80 0.48 4.33
N ASP A 409 12.75 0.73 5.23
CA ASP A 409 12.59 1.65 6.37
C ASP A 409 13.81 2.57 6.40
N THR A 410 13.63 3.87 6.14
CA THR A 410 14.76 4.79 6.07
C THR A 410 15.53 4.93 7.39
N ASN A 411 14.92 4.56 8.53
CA ASN A 411 15.62 4.59 9.82
C ASN A 411 16.63 3.45 10.00
N THR A 412 16.58 2.38 9.18
CA THR A 412 17.46 1.20 9.31
C THR A 412 18.48 1.05 8.18
N VAL A 413 18.35 1.80 7.07
CA VAL A 413 19.30 1.77 5.95
C VAL A 413 20.56 2.62 6.19
N GLU A 414 21.65 2.21 5.54
CA GLU A 414 22.99 2.80 5.67
C GLU A 414 23.47 2.93 7.14
N SER A 415 23.46 4.14 7.70
CA SER A 415 23.83 4.42 9.10
C SER A 415 22.62 4.83 9.97
N GLY A 416 21.40 4.66 9.46
CA GLY A 416 20.16 5.05 10.10
C GLY A 416 20.00 6.57 10.29
N GLY A 417 19.13 6.96 11.23
CA GLY A 417 18.77 8.35 11.48
C GLY A 417 17.66 8.88 10.57
N PRO A 418 17.30 10.18 10.68
CA PRO A 418 16.20 10.77 9.91
C PRO A 418 16.63 11.16 8.48
N TRP A 419 15.70 10.98 7.54
CA TRP A 419 15.91 11.25 6.12
C TRP A 419 14.78 12.11 5.54
N SER A 420 15.07 12.89 4.50
CA SER A 420 14.04 13.62 3.74
C SER A 420 14.22 13.50 2.23
N GLY A 421 13.11 13.43 1.50
CA GLY A 421 13.12 13.34 0.04
C GLY A 421 11.84 12.71 -0.51
N ASN A 422 11.98 11.77 -1.45
CA ASN A 422 10.86 11.24 -2.23
C ASN A 422 10.98 9.72 -2.44
N PHE A 423 9.91 8.96 -2.21
CA PHE A 423 9.76 7.59 -2.73
C PHE A 423 9.34 7.66 -4.21
N VAL A 424 10.06 6.96 -5.09
CA VAL A 424 9.91 7.07 -6.56
C VAL A 424 9.76 5.73 -7.30
N GLY A 425 9.69 4.59 -6.61
CA GLY A 425 9.34 3.32 -7.25
C GLY A 425 9.79 2.06 -6.53
N THR A 426 9.35 0.93 -7.08
CA THR A 426 9.79 -0.41 -6.71
C THR A 426 9.93 -1.28 -7.94
N SER A 427 10.89 -2.21 -7.93
CA SER A 427 10.82 -3.43 -8.75
C SER A 427 11.00 -4.63 -7.84
N PHE A 428 10.26 -5.70 -8.10
CA PHE A 428 10.21 -6.84 -7.18
C PHE A 428 9.97 -8.15 -7.93
N ILE A 429 10.54 -9.24 -7.40
CA ILE A 429 10.17 -10.61 -7.70
C ILE A 429 9.17 -11.04 -6.61
N PHE A 430 8.07 -11.66 -7.02
CA PHE A 430 6.99 -12.09 -6.12
C PHE A 430 6.73 -13.60 -6.11
N SER A 431 7.35 -14.34 -7.04
CA SER A 431 7.39 -15.80 -7.04
C SER A 431 8.56 -16.29 -7.90
N ASP A 432 9.23 -17.34 -7.46
CA ASP A 432 10.19 -18.13 -8.25
C ASP A 432 9.59 -19.48 -8.68
N ARG A 433 8.26 -19.59 -8.62
CA ARG A 433 7.48 -20.84 -8.80
C ARG A 433 6.30 -20.68 -9.74
N ALA A 434 6.18 -19.54 -10.43
CA ALA A 434 5.00 -19.14 -11.21
C ALA A 434 3.66 -19.23 -10.42
N VAL A 435 3.71 -18.88 -9.13
CA VAL A 435 2.53 -18.82 -8.24
C VAL A 435 1.99 -17.39 -8.24
N LEU A 436 0.80 -17.20 -8.80
CA LEU A 436 0.19 -15.87 -9.00
C LEU A 436 -0.91 -15.53 -7.99
N ASN A 437 -1.54 -16.53 -7.35
CA ASN A 437 -2.63 -16.32 -6.37
C ASN A 437 -2.15 -15.82 -4.99
N THR A 438 -0.93 -15.28 -4.93
CA THR A 438 -0.32 -14.61 -3.78
C THR A 438 -0.19 -13.10 -4.00
N LEU A 439 -0.67 -12.59 -5.14
CA LEU A 439 -0.64 -11.17 -5.52
C LEU A 439 -1.70 -10.32 -4.82
N GLU A 440 -2.66 -10.94 -4.14
CA GLU A 440 -3.74 -10.31 -3.34
C GLU A 440 -3.28 -9.43 -2.15
N GLY A 441 -1.99 -9.11 -2.01
CA GLY A 441 -1.41 -8.42 -0.84
C GLY A 441 -1.31 -6.90 -0.99
N ASP A 442 -1.81 -6.16 0.00
CA ASP A 442 -1.85 -4.70 0.02
C ASP A 442 -0.49 -3.99 0.12
N PRO A 443 -0.23 -2.94 -0.69
CA PRO A 443 0.83 -1.98 -0.40
C PRO A 443 0.39 -1.00 0.69
N ARG A 444 1.18 -0.88 1.76
CA ARG A 444 0.97 0.06 2.88
C ARG A 444 2.23 0.90 3.12
N PHE A 445 2.16 2.21 2.86
CA PHE A 445 3.29 3.11 3.06
C PHE A 445 3.01 4.15 4.15
N PHE A 446 3.99 4.32 5.03
CA PHE A 446 3.95 5.18 6.20
C PHE A 446 5.06 6.22 6.10
N PHE A 447 4.72 7.50 6.28
CA PHE A 447 5.65 8.62 6.21
C PHE A 447 5.67 9.39 7.53
N ASP A 448 6.87 9.81 7.91
CA ASP A 448 7.10 10.78 8.99
C ASP A 448 6.48 10.36 10.33
N ASP A 449 6.77 9.12 10.72
CA ASP A 449 6.39 8.46 11.99
C ASP A 449 4.86 8.35 12.24
N SER A 450 4.03 8.50 11.21
CA SER A 450 2.58 8.21 11.27
C SER A 450 2.31 6.75 11.58
N GLN A 451 1.34 6.48 12.45
CA GLN A 451 0.83 5.15 12.74
C GLN A 451 -0.24 4.71 11.73
N THR A 452 -0.88 5.65 11.04
CA THR A 452 -1.78 5.35 9.91
C THR A 452 -1.01 5.36 8.59
N PRO A 453 -1.23 4.38 7.69
CA PRO A 453 -0.62 4.42 6.36
C PRO A 453 -1.19 5.62 5.58
N GLN A 454 -0.36 6.61 5.25
CA GLN A 454 -0.77 7.68 4.34
C GLN A 454 -1.07 7.13 2.93
N ALA A 455 -0.51 5.97 2.57
CA ALA A 455 -0.83 5.26 1.35
C ALA A 455 -1.27 3.81 1.64
N TYR A 456 -2.50 3.48 1.25
CA TYR A 456 -3.09 2.15 1.32
C TYR A 456 -3.62 1.76 -0.08
N GLY A 457 -3.31 0.55 -0.56
CA GLY A 457 -3.72 0.03 -1.89
C GLY A 457 -4.79 -1.05 -1.86
N THR A 458 -4.71 -2.00 -2.80
CA THR A 458 -5.72 -3.07 -3.03
C THR A 458 -5.08 -4.35 -3.62
N GLY A 459 -3.75 -4.48 -3.63
CA GLY A 459 -3.05 -5.64 -4.21
C GLY A 459 -1.66 -5.37 -4.80
N THR A 460 -0.89 -6.44 -4.98
CA THR A 460 0.52 -6.43 -5.42
C THR A 460 0.64 -6.40 -6.94
N GLU A 461 -0.22 -7.09 -7.68
CA GLU A 461 -0.32 -6.87 -9.13
C GLU A 461 -0.86 -5.47 -9.41
N GLU A 462 -1.84 -5.03 -8.61
CA GLU A 462 -2.45 -3.71 -8.76
C GLU A 462 -1.41 -2.60 -8.60
N TRP A 463 -0.49 -2.74 -7.64
CA TRP A 463 0.68 -1.88 -7.50
C TRP A 463 1.57 -1.88 -8.76
N GLY A 464 1.84 -3.07 -9.31
CA GLY A 464 2.53 -3.27 -10.60
C GLY A 464 1.75 -2.83 -11.85
N GLY A 465 0.59 -2.19 -11.70
CA GLY A 465 -0.27 -1.74 -12.81
C GLY A 465 -1.11 -2.84 -13.46
N GLY A 466 -1.32 -3.95 -12.76
CA GLY A 466 -2.13 -5.09 -13.17
C GLY A 466 -3.52 -5.14 -12.55
N GLY A 467 -4.20 -6.24 -12.86
CA GLY A 467 -5.50 -6.68 -12.38
C GLY A 467 -5.72 -8.12 -12.83
N ASP A 468 -6.58 -8.90 -12.16
CA ASP A 468 -6.78 -10.34 -12.38
C ASP A 468 -5.44 -11.12 -12.54
N TYR A 469 -4.41 -10.78 -11.73
CA TYR A 469 -3.02 -11.29 -11.86
C TYR A 469 -2.39 -11.15 -13.26
N TRP A 470 -2.77 -10.15 -14.05
CA TRP A 470 -2.49 -9.99 -15.50
C TRP A 470 -3.03 -11.12 -16.41
N GLY A 471 -3.79 -12.07 -15.86
CA GLY A 471 -3.97 -13.40 -16.44
C GLY A 471 -2.63 -14.13 -16.67
N GLY A 472 -1.60 -13.81 -15.88
CA GLY A 472 -0.24 -14.32 -16.00
C GLY A 472 0.49 -13.90 -17.29
N ARG A 473 0.08 -12.79 -17.93
CA ARG A 473 0.63 -12.32 -19.20
C ARG A 473 1.54 -11.12 -18.98
N ASN A 474 2.78 -11.22 -19.46
CA ASN A 474 3.72 -10.11 -19.34
C ASN A 474 3.24 -8.86 -20.08
N MET A 475 3.50 -7.69 -19.50
CA MET A 475 3.28 -6.37 -20.11
C MET A 475 4.34 -5.38 -19.63
N THR A 476 4.69 -4.39 -20.46
CA THR A 476 5.69 -3.38 -20.11
C THR A 476 5.30 -2.02 -20.67
N LEU A 477 5.06 -1.08 -19.75
CA LEU A 477 4.58 0.29 -20.01
C LEU A 477 5.56 1.33 -19.43
N PRO A 478 5.39 2.62 -19.73
CA PRO A 478 6.36 3.64 -19.33
C PRO A 478 6.60 3.74 -17.82
N LEU A 479 5.56 3.48 -17.01
CA LEU A 479 5.58 3.71 -15.56
C LEU A 479 5.32 2.44 -14.74
N ALA A 480 4.84 1.35 -15.35
CA ALA A 480 4.50 0.09 -14.66
C ALA A 480 4.66 -1.12 -15.59
N GLY A 481 4.74 -2.34 -15.04
CA GLY A 481 4.78 -3.56 -15.85
C GLY A 481 5.11 -4.83 -15.07
N HIS A 482 4.90 -5.95 -15.75
CA HIS A 482 5.23 -7.31 -15.35
C HIS A 482 6.00 -7.95 -16.52
N PRO A 483 7.35 -7.89 -16.55
CA PRO A 483 8.11 -8.08 -17.80
C PRO A 483 8.46 -9.54 -18.16
N VAL A 484 8.62 -10.41 -17.15
CA VAL A 484 9.04 -11.82 -17.27
C VAL A 484 8.18 -12.74 -16.40
N GLY A 485 8.24 -14.04 -16.71
CA GLY A 485 7.45 -15.10 -16.08
C GLY A 485 6.42 -15.71 -17.03
N VAL A 486 5.97 -16.93 -16.73
CA VAL A 486 4.93 -17.66 -17.50
C VAL A 486 3.56 -17.61 -16.83
N ARG A 487 2.48 -17.91 -17.57
CA ARG A 487 1.11 -17.80 -17.06
C ARG A 487 0.81 -18.74 -15.89
N ASN A 488 1.50 -19.88 -15.85
CA ASN A 488 1.41 -20.91 -14.82
C ASN A 488 2.60 -21.86 -14.97
N ALA A 489 2.99 -22.57 -13.91
CA ALA A 489 4.17 -23.43 -13.90
C ALA A 489 4.20 -24.54 -14.97
N LYS A 490 3.06 -24.94 -15.57
CA LYS A 490 3.03 -25.96 -16.65
C LYS A 490 3.48 -25.41 -18.00
N GLU A 491 3.54 -24.09 -18.16
CA GLU A 491 4.08 -23.41 -19.34
C GLU A 491 5.59 -23.14 -19.22
N ALA A 492 6.24 -23.55 -18.12
CA ALA A 492 7.67 -23.35 -17.89
C ALA A 492 8.51 -24.39 -18.65
N THR A 493 9.60 -23.92 -19.28
CA THR A 493 10.57 -24.75 -20.03
C THR A 493 11.94 -24.80 -19.36
N SER A 494 12.16 -23.94 -18.36
CA SER A 494 13.31 -23.93 -17.46
C SER A 494 12.91 -23.31 -16.12
N GLU A 495 13.75 -23.40 -15.10
CA GLU A 495 13.48 -22.73 -13.80
C GLU A 495 13.42 -21.20 -13.94
N LEU A 496 14.13 -20.62 -14.92
CA LEU A 496 14.11 -19.18 -15.20
C LEU A 496 12.75 -18.66 -15.74
N ASP A 497 11.90 -19.55 -16.27
CA ASP A 497 10.52 -19.21 -16.65
C ASP A 497 9.60 -19.04 -15.42
N LEU A 498 9.96 -19.62 -14.27
CA LEU A 498 9.17 -19.57 -13.05
C LEU A 498 9.33 -18.25 -12.27
N ILE A 499 10.35 -17.45 -12.61
CA ILE A 499 10.64 -16.15 -12.00
C ILE A 499 9.61 -15.13 -12.49
N GLN A 500 8.78 -14.65 -11.57
CA GLN A 500 7.73 -13.67 -11.80
C GLN A 500 8.11 -12.34 -11.16
N SER A 501 8.17 -11.26 -11.95
CA SER A 501 8.53 -9.93 -11.46
C SER A 501 7.56 -8.85 -11.91
N ALA A 502 7.58 -7.71 -11.22
CA ALA A 502 6.90 -6.49 -11.64
C ALA A 502 7.68 -5.23 -11.25
N TYR A 503 7.31 -4.09 -11.83
CA TYR A 503 7.86 -2.78 -11.51
C TYR A 503 6.77 -1.69 -11.51
N ARG A 504 6.99 -0.65 -10.71
CA ARG A 504 6.21 0.58 -10.66
C ARG A 504 7.15 1.75 -10.37
N TYR A 505 7.12 2.77 -11.21
CA TYR A 505 7.90 4.01 -11.08
C TYR A 505 6.95 5.20 -10.93
N LEU A 506 7.20 6.06 -9.95
CA LEU A 506 6.36 7.20 -9.57
C LEU A 506 7.06 8.49 -10.02
N LEU A 507 6.34 9.35 -10.74
CA LEU A 507 6.90 10.54 -11.40
C LEU A 507 6.19 11.81 -10.94
N ALA A 508 4.93 11.96 -11.34
CA ALA A 508 4.06 13.02 -10.83
C ALA A 508 3.34 12.59 -9.54
N ASP A 509 3.08 11.28 -9.45
CA ASP A 509 2.57 10.49 -8.33
C ASP A 509 3.64 10.15 -7.26
N LEU A 510 4.82 10.80 -7.27
CA LEU A 510 5.90 10.55 -6.29
C LEU A 510 5.53 10.97 -4.87
N MET A 511 5.94 10.18 -3.87
CA MET A 511 5.48 10.39 -2.48
C MET A 511 6.59 11.05 -1.64
N PRO A 512 6.42 12.31 -1.19
CA PRO A 512 7.43 13.03 -0.44
C PRO A 512 7.34 12.76 1.07
N PHE A 513 8.49 12.67 1.72
CA PHE A 513 8.63 12.49 3.16
C PHE A 513 9.71 13.41 3.73
N GLY A 514 9.51 13.90 4.96
CA GLY A 514 10.38 14.89 5.59
C GLY A 514 11.27 14.37 6.72
N ARG A 515 11.05 13.14 7.18
CA ARG A 515 11.76 12.52 8.31
C ARG A 515 11.98 11.02 8.16
N ARG A 516 10.98 10.29 7.63
CA ARG A 516 11.07 8.82 7.46
C ARG A 516 10.12 8.33 6.37
N ALA A 517 10.53 7.31 5.63
CA ALA A 517 9.64 6.48 4.83
C ALA A 517 9.74 5.01 5.26
N VAL A 518 8.59 4.37 5.46
CA VAL A 518 8.46 2.92 5.65
C VAL A 518 7.54 2.39 4.55
N ILE A 519 8.11 1.67 3.59
CA ILE A 519 7.42 1.10 2.43
C ILE A 519 7.18 -0.37 2.74
N ARG A 520 5.90 -0.79 2.81
CA ARG A 520 5.51 -2.17 3.07
C ARG A 520 4.57 -2.72 2.01
N LEU A 521 4.56 -4.05 1.90
CA LEU A 521 3.69 -4.80 0.99
C LEU A 521 3.29 -6.12 1.67
N GLU A 522 2.01 -6.46 1.69
CA GLU A 522 1.60 -7.77 2.18
C GLU A 522 2.00 -8.91 1.24
N HIS A 523 2.23 -10.09 1.81
CA HIS A 523 2.50 -11.31 1.06
C HIS A 523 1.22 -12.16 0.92
N GLY A 524 0.36 -11.75 -0.01
CA GLY A 524 -1.03 -12.20 -0.14
C GLY A 524 -1.95 -11.55 0.90
N GLY A 525 -3.26 -11.46 0.60
CA GLY A 525 -4.22 -10.58 1.31
C GLY A 525 -4.59 -10.89 2.77
N ILE A 526 -3.79 -11.67 3.49
CA ILE A 526 -3.72 -11.71 4.96
C ILE A 526 -2.29 -12.04 5.44
N ASN A 527 -1.24 -11.70 4.68
CA ASN A 527 0.16 -12.08 4.96
C ASN A 527 0.33 -13.60 5.18
N GLN A 528 -0.21 -14.43 4.28
CA GLN A 528 -0.20 -15.90 4.36
C GLN A 528 0.79 -16.58 3.40
N SER A 529 1.25 -15.89 2.36
CA SER A 529 2.13 -16.42 1.30
C SER A 529 3.48 -16.88 1.88
N VAL A 530 4.11 -17.85 1.22
CA VAL A 530 5.49 -18.29 1.48
C VAL A 530 6.29 -18.40 0.18
N GLU A 531 5.97 -17.53 -0.79
CA GLU A 531 6.85 -17.27 -1.94
C GLU A 531 8.11 -16.51 -1.50
N HIS A 532 9.18 -16.63 -2.29
CA HIS A 532 10.44 -15.93 -2.05
C HIS A 532 10.41 -14.55 -2.71
N TYR A 533 10.00 -13.54 -1.94
CA TYR A 533 9.97 -12.15 -2.42
C TYR A 533 11.37 -11.52 -2.35
N ARG A 534 11.71 -10.74 -3.38
CA ARG A 534 12.94 -9.91 -3.44
C ARG A 534 12.61 -8.56 -4.05
N SER A 535 13.06 -7.45 -3.46
CA SER A 535 12.66 -6.09 -3.86
C SER A 535 13.85 -5.16 -4.03
N VAL A 536 13.73 -4.19 -4.95
CA VAL A 536 14.55 -2.98 -5.02
C VAL A 536 13.62 -1.77 -4.91
N THR A 537 13.84 -0.95 -3.89
CA THR A 537 13.07 0.27 -3.62
C THR A 537 13.86 1.50 -4.05
N TYR A 538 13.31 2.27 -4.99
CA TYR A 538 13.92 3.50 -5.52
C TYR A 538 13.42 4.72 -4.76
N TRP A 539 14.35 5.49 -4.22
CA TRP A 539 14.03 6.69 -3.45
C TRP A 539 15.12 7.75 -3.55
N TYR A 540 14.77 8.97 -3.18
CA TYR A 540 15.69 10.09 -3.02
C TYR A 540 15.83 10.41 -1.54
N GLY A 541 17.08 10.44 -1.05
CA GLY A 541 17.40 10.61 0.37
C GLY A 541 18.44 11.69 0.64
N ALA A 542 18.04 12.72 1.37
CA ALA A 542 18.94 13.60 2.11
C ALA A 542 19.08 13.06 3.55
N PRO A 543 20.30 12.89 4.09
CA PRO A 543 20.54 12.33 5.43
C PRO A 543 20.33 13.38 6.54
N SER A 544 19.16 14.02 6.52
CA SER A 544 18.72 15.05 7.46
C SER A 544 17.21 15.23 7.32
N ALA A 545 16.53 15.62 8.40
CA ALA A 545 15.10 15.91 8.36
C ALA A 545 14.81 17.27 7.68
N SER A 546 13.76 17.32 6.87
CA SER A 546 13.08 18.54 6.42
C SER A 546 11.71 18.73 7.11
N LEU A 547 11.31 17.80 7.98
CA LEU A 547 10.14 17.87 8.85
C LEU A 547 10.53 17.44 10.28
N VAL A 548 10.38 18.35 11.24
CA VAL A 548 10.84 18.17 12.63
C VAL A 548 9.64 18.31 13.56
N LYS A 549 9.37 17.29 14.40
CA LYS A 549 8.38 17.41 15.47
C LYS A 549 8.85 18.49 16.45
N THR A 550 7.99 19.46 16.75
CA THR A 550 8.31 20.56 17.68
C THR A 550 7.50 20.50 18.96
N ASP A 551 6.29 19.94 18.92
CA ASP A 551 5.38 19.95 20.08
C ASP A 551 4.35 18.80 20.06
N GLU A 552 3.75 18.50 21.23
CA GLU A 552 2.74 17.45 21.40
C GLU A 552 1.71 17.69 22.53
N LEU A 553 0.42 17.76 22.15
CA LEU A 553 -0.71 17.87 23.07
C LEU A 553 -1.42 16.52 23.22
N ASP A 554 -1.56 16.07 24.46
CA ASP A 554 -2.18 14.80 24.87
C ASP A 554 -3.55 15.08 25.52
N ILE A 555 -4.65 14.62 24.92
CA ILE A 555 -6.02 15.02 25.30
C ILE A 555 -6.54 14.15 26.44
N GLY A 556 -7.12 14.77 27.46
CA GLY A 556 -7.47 14.14 28.73
C GLY A 556 -6.31 14.08 29.75
N ASN A 557 -5.08 14.42 29.33
CA ASN A 557 -3.94 14.56 30.22
C ASN A 557 -3.87 16.00 30.74
N LEU A 558 -4.40 16.24 31.94
CA LEU A 558 -4.54 17.59 32.53
C LEU A 558 -3.25 18.41 32.55
N THR A 559 -2.08 17.78 32.66
CA THR A 559 -0.78 18.47 32.61
C THR A 559 -0.46 18.98 31.19
N SER A 560 -0.76 18.17 30.17
CA SER A 560 -0.59 18.56 28.76
C SER A 560 -1.67 19.56 28.34
N GLU A 561 -2.94 19.33 28.70
CA GLU A 561 -4.04 20.28 28.46
C GLU A 561 -3.72 21.66 29.09
N ALA A 562 -3.21 21.71 30.32
CA ALA A 562 -2.83 22.97 30.96
C ALA A 562 -1.61 23.65 30.29
N ALA A 563 -0.57 22.89 29.92
CA ALA A 563 0.63 23.45 29.29
C ALA A 563 0.34 24.12 27.94
N HIS A 564 -0.54 23.51 27.13
CA HIS A 564 -0.98 24.06 25.84
C HIS A 564 -2.16 25.04 25.96
N GLN A 565 -2.57 25.40 27.19
CA GLN A 565 -3.74 26.25 27.45
C GLN A 565 -5.00 25.75 26.70
N TYR A 566 -5.24 24.43 26.73
CA TYR A 566 -6.32 23.77 25.99
C TYR A 566 -7.69 24.16 26.55
N VAL A 567 -8.62 24.53 25.66
CA VAL A 567 -10.00 24.92 25.98
C VAL A 567 -10.93 24.33 24.94
N SER A 568 -11.91 23.52 25.37
CA SER A 568 -12.99 23.02 24.50
C SER A 568 -14.31 22.99 25.30
N PRO A 569 -15.12 24.07 25.29
CA PRO A 569 -16.22 24.25 26.23
C PRO A 569 -17.35 23.23 26.08
N GLU A 570 -17.58 22.73 24.87
CA GLU A 570 -18.60 21.73 24.55
C GLU A 570 -18.07 20.29 24.54
N ALA A 571 -16.81 20.06 24.94
CA ALA A 571 -16.21 18.74 24.95
C ALA A 571 -16.86 17.80 25.97
N SER A 572 -16.80 16.50 25.67
CA SER A 572 -17.08 15.46 26.65
C SER A 572 -16.01 15.41 27.75
N GLU A 573 -16.35 14.76 28.84
CA GLU A 573 -15.34 14.15 29.71
C GLU A 573 -14.41 13.22 28.90
N PRO A 574 -13.18 12.98 29.38
CA PRO A 574 -12.26 12.05 28.73
C PRO A 574 -12.86 10.63 28.70
N TYR A 575 -12.68 9.92 27.58
CA TYR A 575 -13.04 8.52 27.47
C TYR A 575 -11.86 7.69 26.97
N GLU A 576 -11.75 6.46 27.46
CA GLU A 576 -10.81 5.48 26.94
C GLU A 576 -11.36 4.84 25.66
N LEU A 577 -10.50 4.67 24.67
CA LEU A 577 -10.73 3.82 23.51
C LEU A 577 -9.65 2.74 23.45
N THR A 578 -10.05 1.47 23.48
CA THR A 578 -9.18 0.34 23.12
C THR A 578 -9.46 -0.07 21.67
N SER A 579 -8.47 0.07 20.77
CA SER A 579 -8.64 -0.17 19.33
C SER A 579 -7.30 -0.47 18.64
N ARG A 580 -7.26 -0.38 17.29
CA ARG A 580 -6.12 -0.62 16.40
C ARG A 580 -6.10 0.40 15.26
N TYR A 581 -4.92 0.55 14.65
CA TYR A 581 -4.72 1.18 13.34
C TYR A 581 -4.83 0.15 12.20
N GLU A 582 -4.75 0.62 10.96
CA GLU A 582 -4.80 -0.18 9.73
C GLU A 582 -3.42 -0.77 9.37
N TRP A 583 -2.97 -1.74 10.17
CA TRP A 583 -1.64 -2.38 10.03
C TRP A 583 -1.64 -3.73 9.31
N GLY A 584 -2.80 -4.29 8.99
CA GLY A 584 -2.97 -5.65 8.47
C GLY A 584 -3.97 -6.47 9.27
N PRO A 585 -3.96 -7.81 9.14
CA PRO A 585 -4.95 -8.69 9.76
C PRO A 585 -4.81 -8.75 11.29
N ASP A 586 -5.91 -8.69 12.02
CA ASP A 586 -5.90 -8.72 13.49
C ASP A 586 -5.31 -10.05 14.02
N ARG A 587 -5.60 -11.16 13.33
CA ARG A 587 -5.29 -12.53 13.75
C ARG A 587 -5.01 -13.42 12.55
N LEU A 588 -4.13 -14.41 12.73
CA LEU A 588 -3.92 -15.48 11.77
C LEU A 588 -4.18 -16.85 12.36
N GLY A 589 -5.16 -17.58 11.80
CA GLY A 589 -5.36 -19.00 12.05
C GLY A 589 -4.40 -19.89 11.24
N VAL A 590 -4.06 -21.06 11.77
CA VAL A 590 -3.45 -22.11 10.96
C VAL A 590 -4.50 -22.61 9.97
N ALA A 591 -4.10 -22.71 8.71
CA ALA A 591 -4.96 -22.94 7.54
C ALA A 591 -6.07 -23.99 7.73
N GLU A 592 -7.19 -23.73 7.07
CA GLU A 592 -8.26 -24.69 6.81
C GLU A 592 -7.65 -26.02 6.34
N ARG A 593 -8.01 -27.12 7.02
CA ARG A 593 -7.45 -28.45 6.75
C ARG A 593 -8.43 -29.26 5.91
N ASP A 594 -7.88 -30.18 5.15
CA ASP A 594 -8.56 -31.15 4.30
C ASP A 594 -8.87 -32.48 5.03
N HIS A 595 -8.38 -32.66 6.26
CA HIS A 595 -8.57 -33.86 7.07
C HIS A 595 -8.64 -33.60 8.59
N PRO A 596 -9.30 -34.47 9.38
CA PRO A 596 -9.24 -34.46 10.84
C PRO A 596 -7.84 -34.77 11.37
N LEU A 597 -7.62 -34.41 12.64
CA LEU A 597 -6.37 -34.71 13.33
C LEU A 597 -6.41 -36.09 13.99
N ALA A 598 -5.28 -36.80 13.93
CA ALA A 598 -5.08 -38.03 14.69
C ALA A 598 -5.01 -37.78 16.22
N ARG A 599 -4.60 -36.57 16.62
CA ARG A 599 -4.53 -36.11 18.02
C ARG A 599 -5.05 -34.67 18.13
N PRO A 600 -6.37 -34.46 18.07
CA PRO A 600 -6.96 -33.12 18.16
C PRO A 600 -6.83 -32.56 19.59
N LYS A 601 -6.62 -31.24 19.70
CA LYS A 601 -6.69 -30.52 20.99
C LYS A 601 -8.13 -30.13 21.36
N HIS A 602 -8.98 -29.86 20.37
CA HIS A 602 -10.35 -29.38 20.54
C HIS A 602 -11.31 -30.35 19.83
N TYR A 603 -12.19 -31.01 20.59
CA TYR A 603 -13.18 -31.96 20.07
C TYR A 603 -14.29 -32.26 21.09
N ALA A 604 -15.40 -32.83 20.63
CA ALA A 604 -16.40 -33.50 21.46
C ALA A 604 -16.54 -34.97 21.05
N ASP A 605 -16.85 -35.84 22.00
CA ASP A 605 -17.22 -37.23 21.76
C ASP A 605 -18.68 -37.48 22.20
N PHE A 606 -19.33 -38.42 21.52
CA PHE A 606 -20.68 -38.91 21.81
C PHE A 606 -20.69 -40.44 21.77
N GLU A 607 -21.54 -41.07 22.58
CA GLU A 607 -21.83 -42.50 22.51
C GLU A 607 -23.31 -42.73 22.17
N PHE A 608 -23.58 -43.75 21.36
CA PHE A 608 -24.93 -44.07 20.88
C PHE A 608 -25.05 -45.57 20.57
N GLU A 609 -26.27 -46.07 20.37
CA GLU A 609 -26.50 -47.44 19.90
C GLU A 609 -26.99 -47.46 18.44
N ALA A 610 -26.56 -48.45 17.67
CA ALA A 610 -26.96 -48.66 16.27
C ALA A 610 -26.98 -50.15 15.90
N ASP A 611 -27.63 -50.47 14.77
CA ASP A 611 -27.69 -51.82 14.21
C ASP A 611 -26.60 -52.03 13.14
N ALA A 612 -26.06 -53.25 13.07
CA ALA A 612 -25.14 -53.66 12.02
C ALA A 612 -25.79 -53.63 10.63
N GLY A 613 -24.99 -53.38 9.58
CA GLY A 613 -25.38 -53.54 8.18
C GLY A 613 -26.39 -52.53 7.63
N LYS A 614 -27.01 -51.70 8.47
CA LYS A 614 -27.91 -50.62 8.02
C LYS A 614 -27.14 -49.42 7.49
N ALA A 615 -27.75 -48.67 6.57
CA ALA A 615 -27.25 -47.37 6.11
C ALA A 615 -27.96 -46.25 6.85
N TYR A 616 -27.22 -45.49 7.66
CA TYR A 616 -27.69 -44.31 8.38
C TYR A 616 -27.24 -43.03 7.66
N TYR A 617 -28.18 -42.16 7.32
CA TYR A 617 -27.90 -40.82 6.79
C TYR A 617 -27.67 -39.84 7.94
N VAL A 618 -26.52 -39.18 7.91
CA VAL A 618 -26.02 -38.33 9.01
C VAL A 618 -26.36 -36.87 8.74
N TRP A 619 -27.05 -36.25 9.68
CA TRP A 619 -27.50 -34.86 9.64
C TRP A 619 -27.11 -34.11 10.91
N LEU A 620 -26.63 -32.87 10.77
CA LEU A 620 -26.35 -31.96 11.88
C LEU A 620 -27.34 -30.80 11.82
N ARG A 621 -27.90 -30.41 12.97
CA ARG A 621 -28.62 -29.14 13.15
C ARG A 621 -27.66 -28.12 13.75
N GLY A 622 -27.59 -26.94 13.11
CA GLY A 622 -26.58 -25.93 13.44
C GLY A 622 -26.96 -24.52 12.99
N VAL A 623 -26.18 -23.55 13.47
CA VAL A 623 -26.29 -22.12 13.19
C VAL A 623 -24.90 -21.47 13.18
N THR A 624 -24.75 -20.37 12.44
CA THR A 624 -23.48 -19.67 12.18
C THR A 624 -23.57 -18.19 12.56
N ASP A 625 -22.46 -17.60 13.01
CA ASP A 625 -22.44 -16.31 13.71
C ASP A 625 -22.41 -15.08 12.79
N GLY A 626 -21.54 -15.09 11.78
CA GLY A 626 -21.22 -13.93 10.96
C GLY A 626 -20.12 -14.22 9.93
N GLY A 627 -19.11 -15.02 10.29
CA GLY A 627 -17.92 -15.26 9.46
C GLY A 627 -18.19 -15.82 8.06
N ILE A 628 -17.35 -15.41 7.10
CA ILE A 628 -17.50 -15.74 5.67
C ILE A 628 -16.92 -17.11 5.25
N LYS A 629 -16.40 -17.91 6.20
CA LYS A 629 -15.81 -19.25 5.96
C LYS A 629 -16.06 -20.27 7.09
N THR A 630 -16.97 -20.01 8.03
CA THR A 630 -16.94 -20.63 9.37
C THR A 630 -18.21 -21.40 9.74
N ASP A 631 -18.34 -22.62 9.21
CA ASP A 631 -19.57 -23.41 9.31
C ASP A 631 -19.44 -24.94 9.09
N ALA A 632 -18.25 -25.53 9.21
CA ALA A 632 -18.05 -26.96 8.96
C ALA A 632 -17.20 -27.66 10.02
N THR A 633 -17.42 -28.96 10.17
CA THR A 633 -16.89 -29.77 11.26
C THR A 633 -16.43 -31.13 10.74
N TRP A 634 -15.42 -31.74 11.35
CA TRP A 634 -15.12 -33.16 11.12
C TRP A 634 -15.99 -34.04 11.99
N ILE A 635 -16.45 -35.16 11.43
CA ILE A 635 -16.94 -36.29 12.21
C ILE A 635 -16.10 -37.53 11.88
N GLN A 636 -15.76 -38.29 12.92
CA GLN A 636 -15.13 -39.62 12.85
C GLN A 636 -15.98 -40.62 13.64
N PHE A 637 -15.90 -41.90 13.27
CA PHE A 637 -16.65 -42.99 13.92
C PHE A 637 -15.72 -44.14 14.29
N ASP A 638 -15.96 -44.73 15.46
CA ASP A 638 -15.28 -45.93 16.01
C ASP A 638 -13.78 -46.00 15.67
N GLY A 639 -13.36 -46.95 14.83
CA GLY A 639 -11.95 -47.23 14.51
C GLY A 639 -11.21 -46.12 13.75
N HIS A 640 -11.92 -45.15 13.16
CA HIS A 640 -11.29 -43.99 12.52
C HIS A 640 -11.05 -42.84 13.51
N ILE A 641 -11.57 -42.91 14.74
CA ILE A 641 -11.35 -41.88 15.77
C ILE A 641 -9.87 -41.86 16.15
N GLY A 642 -9.20 -40.75 15.83
CA GLY A 642 -7.76 -40.61 16.06
C GLY A 642 -6.87 -41.09 14.91
N THR A 643 -7.43 -41.34 13.72
CA THR A 643 -6.66 -41.38 12.45
C THR A 643 -6.82 -40.06 11.68
N LYS A 644 -6.29 -39.98 10.45
CA LYS A 644 -6.60 -38.90 9.49
C LYS A 644 -7.88 -39.17 8.69
N GLU A 645 -8.43 -40.37 8.77
CA GLU A 645 -9.60 -40.77 8.00
C GLU A 645 -10.87 -40.29 8.68
N VAL A 646 -11.94 -40.15 7.90
CA VAL A 646 -13.24 -39.69 8.39
C VAL A 646 -14.30 -40.80 8.49
N GLY A 647 -14.05 -41.95 7.86
CA GLY A 647 -14.94 -43.11 7.80
C GLY A 647 -14.77 -43.87 6.48
N PRO A 648 -15.35 -45.10 6.36
CA PRO A 648 -15.08 -45.98 5.21
C PRO A 648 -15.90 -45.61 3.96
N THR A 649 -16.84 -44.66 4.07
CA THR A 649 -17.77 -44.26 2.99
C THR A 649 -17.98 -42.75 2.90
N TYR A 650 -17.23 -41.95 3.67
CA TYR A 650 -17.32 -40.48 3.74
C TYR A 650 -16.07 -39.85 3.10
N ARG A 651 -16.26 -38.85 2.23
CA ARG A 651 -15.19 -38.09 1.57
C ARG A 651 -14.68 -36.96 2.46
N ALA A 652 -13.39 -36.98 2.78
CA ALA A 652 -12.76 -35.95 3.62
C ALA A 652 -12.88 -34.52 3.06
N GLU A 653 -12.96 -34.34 1.73
CA GLU A 653 -13.04 -33.01 1.10
C GLU A 653 -14.24 -32.12 1.54
N LEU A 654 -15.34 -32.71 2.03
CA LEU A 654 -16.62 -32.00 2.16
C LEU A 654 -16.95 -31.47 3.56
N GLY A 655 -16.39 -32.07 4.62
CA GLY A 655 -16.83 -31.75 5.99
C GLY A 655 -18.27 -32.17 6.30
N PHE A 656 -18.69 -31.96 7.54
CA PHE A 656 -20.08 -31.97 7.97
C PHE A 656 -20.53 -30.56 8.39
N GLY A 657 -21.64 -30.08 7.84
CA GLY A 657 -22.12 -28.70 8.02
C GLY A 657 -22.26 -27.99 6.68
N ASN A 658 -21.46 -26.95 6.45
CA ASN A 658 -21.51 -26.10 5.25
C ASN A 658 -22.87 -25.38 5.10
N TRP A 659 -23.42 -24.87 6.21
CA TRP A 659 -24.72 -24.20 6.24
C TRP A 659 -24.77 -22.95 5.36
N ARG A 660 -23.69 -22.17 5.27
CA ARG A 660 -23.66 -20.87 4.56
C ARG A 660 -23.83 -20.99 3.05
N ASP A 661 -23.50 -22.14 2.48
CA ASP A 661 -23.71 -22.42 1.05
C ASP A 661 -25.18 -22.45 0.62
N ALA A 662 -26.12 -22.49 1.58
CA ALA A 662 -27.56 -22.43 1.31
C ALA A 662 -28.42 -21.70 2.37
N VAL A 663 -27.83 -21.10 3.41
CA VAL A 663 -28.56 -20.52 4.55
C VAL A 663 -27.86 -19.25 5.09
N PRO A 664 -28.59 -18.16 5.39
CA PRO A 664 -28.02 -16.96 6.03
C PRO A 664 -27.42 -17.19 7.43
N ALA A 665 -26.66 -16.20 7.91
CA ALA A 665 -26.22 -16.12 9.30
C ALA A 665 -27.40 -16.13 10.28
N GLY A 666 -27.21 -16.65 11.50
CA GLY A 666 -28.22 -16.67 12.56
C GLY A 666 -29.45 -17.57 12.33
N VAL A 667 -29.57 -18.22 11.16
CA VAL A 667 -30.70 -19.09 10.83
C VAL A 667 -30.35 -20.57 11.09
N TRP A 668 -31.14 -21.21 11.94
CA TRP A 668 -31.06 -22.65 12.20
C TRP A 668 -31.35 -23.49 10.95
N SER A 669 -30.60 -24.56 10.74
CA SER A 669 -30.87 -25.51 9.65
C SER A 669 -30.25 -26.88 9.88
N TRP A 670 -30.83 -27.90 9.25
CA TRP A 670 -30.20 -29.21 9.04
C TRP A 670 -29.27 -29.20 7.82
N ALA A 671 -28.10 -29.84 7.93
CA ALA A 671 -27.14 -30.06 6.84
C ALA A 671 -26.41 -31.41 7.00
N SER A 672 -25.68 -31.85 5.98
CA SER A 672 -24.92 -33.11 5.96
C SER A 672 -23.52 -32.82 5.41
N GLY A 673 -23.18 -33.24 4.18
CA GLY A 673 -22.11 -32.62 3.38
C GLY A 673 -22.53 -31.25 2.82
N LEU A 674 -22.09 -30.89 1.60
CA LEU A 674 -22.51 -29.65 0.95
C LEU A 674 -24.04 -29.63 0.72
N PRO A 675 -24.74 -28.48 0.80
CA PRO A 675 -26.21 -28.44 0.72
C PRO A 675 -26.86 -28.88 -0.60
N LYS A 676 -26.05 -29.14 -1.64
CA LYS A 676 -26.49 -29.64 -2.96
C LYS A 676 -26.18 -31.12 -3.18
N ASP A 677 -25.37 -31.73 -2.33
CA ASP A 677 -24.94 -33.12 -2.45
C ASP A 677 -25.94 -34.09 -1.81
N PRO A 678 -25.95 -35.37 -2.22
CA PRO A 678 -26.63 -36.42 -1.46
C PRO A 678 -26.08 -36.49 -0.01
N PRO A 679 -26.93 -36.76 1.00
CA PRO A 679 -26.46 -36.86 2.37
C PRO A 679 -25.42 -37.96 2.56
N LEU A 680 -24.45 -37.67 3.43
CA LEU A 680 -23.42 -38.60 3.82
C LEU A 680 -24.06 -39.75 4.61
N ARG A 681 -23.77 -40.97 4.18
CA ARG A 681 -24.25 -42.22 4.80
C ARG A 681 -23.11 -42.92 5.52
N ILE A 682 -23.42 -43.64 6.59
CA ILE A 682 -22.52 -44.55 7.28
C ILE A 682 -23.22 -45.90 7.52
N THR A 683 -22.42 -46.97 7.59
CA THR A 683 -22.86 -48.31 7.99
C THR A 683 -21.90 -48.85 9.03
N PHE A 684 -22.46 -49.50 10.06
CA PHE A 684 -21.72 -50.13 11.14
C PHE A 684 -21.59 -51.64 10.88
N ASP A 685 -20.45 -52.21 11.26
CA ASP A 685 -20.08 -53.62 11.05
C ASP A 685 -20.66 -54.56 12.12
N ARG A 686 -20.84 -54.04 13.33
CA ARG A 686 -21.39 -54.71 14.52
C ARG A 686 -22.60 -53.94 15.06
N PRO A 687 -23.50 -54.56 15.83
CA PRO A 687 -24.57 -53.85 16.54
C PRO A 687 -24.09 -53.37 17.93
N GLY A 688 -24.92 -52.57 18.58
CA GLY A 688 -24.74 -52.13 19.97
C GLY A 688 -24.10 -50.74 20.06
N ARG A 689 -23.21 -50.52 21.04
CA ARG A 689 -22.67 -49.19 21.35
C ARG A 689 -21.54 -48.75 20.39
N HIS A 690 -21.66 -47.56 19.83
CA HIS A 690 -20.71 -46.90 18.93
C HIS A 690 -20.27 -45.54 19.47
N ARG A 691 -19.12 -45.04 18.97
CA ARG A 691 -18.60 -43.70 19.31
C ARG A 691 -18.55 -42.80 18.08
N LEU A 692 -18.98 -41.56 18.25
CA LEU A 692 -18.88 -40.46 17.28
C LEU A 692 -17.98 -39.37 17.87
N ARG A 693 -16.98 -38.91 17.11
CA ARG A 693 -16.15 -37.74 17.47
C ARG A 693 -16.40 -36.58 16.54
N VAL A 694 -16.59 -35.38 17.10
CA VAL A 694 -16.71 -34.09 16.41
C VAL A 694 -15.40 -33.29 16.60
N GLN A 695 -14.69 -32.92 15.54
CA GLN A 695 -13.48 -32.05 15.60
C GLN A 695 -13.65 -30.76 14.79
N VAL A 696 -12.96 -29.68 15.15
CA VAL A 696 -12.93 -28.43 14.35
C VAL A 696 -12.45 -28.71 12.92
N ARG A 697 -13.21 -28.24 11.92
CA ARG A 697 -12.70 -28.02 10.55
C ARG A 697 -12.60 -26.51 10.31
N HIS A 698 -13.73 -25.81 10.45
CA HIS A 698 -13.82 -24.35 10.56
C HIS A 698 -14.30 -23.98 11.98
N SER A 699 -14.11 -22.72 12.41
CA SER A 699 -14.58 -22.21 13.71
C SER A 699 -14.81 -20.69 13.63
N VAL A 700 -15.80 -20.09 14.29
CA VAL A 700 -16.73 -20.67 15.27
C VAL A 700 -18.12 -20.83 14.67
N HIS A 701 -18.79 -21.93 15.01
CA HIS A 701 -20.21 -22.17 14.73
C HIS A 701 -20.83 -23.03 15.84
N ARG A 702 -22.15 -23.19 15.83
CA ARG A 702 -22.91 -23.83 16.91
C ARG A 702 -23.75 -24.98 16.39
N LEU A 703 -23.79 -26.08 17.14
CA LEU A 703 -24.61 -27.26 16.90
C LEU A 703 -25.61 -27.45 18.05
N ASP A 704 -26.76 -28.08 17.83
CA ASP A 704 -27.68 -28.48 18.91
C ASP A 704 -28.13 -29.94 18.82
N GLN A 705 -28.25 -30.51 17.61
CA GLN A 705 -28.58 -31.92 17.40
C GLN A 705 -27.71 -32.60 16.34
N ILE A 706 -27.38 -33.87 16.56
CA ILE A 706 -26.87 -34.80 15.55
C ILE A 706 -27.91 -35.91 15.37
N ARG A 707 -28.25 -36.21 14.12
CA ARG A 707 -29.29 -37.17 13.74
C ARG A 707 -28.74 -38.20 12.77
N LEU A 708 -28.92 -39.48 13.08
CA LEU A 708 -28.58 -40.61 12.21
C LEU A 708 -29.87 -41.40 11.93
N SER A 709 -30.33 -41.38 10.68
CA SER A 709 -31.64 -41.93 10.29
C SER A 709 -31.51 -42.89 9.13
N THR A 710 -32.18 -44.04 9.17
CA THR A 710 -32.21 -44.99 8.04
C THR A 710 -33.16 -44.54 6.93
N THR A 711 -34.03 -43.55 7.20
CA THR A 711 -35.10 -43.10 6.28
C THR A 711 -34.97 -41.65 5.80
N GLN A 712 -34.20 -40.80 6.49
CA GLN A 712 -33.99 -39.39 6.08
C GLN A 712 -32.97 -39.25 4.93
N THR A 713 -33.33 -39.75 3.74
CA THR A 713 -32.50 -39.75 2.51
C THR A 713 -32.31 -38.38 1.85
N THR A 714 -32.99 -37.35 2.34
CA THR A 714 -32.99 -35.98 1.79
C THR A 714 -33.03 -34.95 2.92
N ARG A 715 -32.58 -33.71 2.65
CA ARG A 715 -32.50 -32.64 3.66
C ARG A 715 -33.87 -32.39 4.30
N PRO A 716 -33.98 -32.38 5.65
CA PRO A 716 -35.23 -32.05 6.33
C PRO A 716 -35.82 -30.74 5.81
N LYS A 717 -37.08 -30.79 5.35
CA LYS A 717 -37.80 -29.62 4.80
C LYS A 717 -38.10 -28.53 5.85
N SER A 718 -38.05 -28.90 7.13
CA SER A 718 -38.21 -27.99 8.25
C SER A 718 -36.86 -27.81 8.96
N ALA A 719 -36.59 -26.59 9.43
CA ALA A 719 -35.46 -26.28 10.29
C ALA A 719 -35.70 -26.66 11.76
N GLU A 720 -36.90 -27.09 12.14
CA GLU A 720 -37.25 -27.49 13.51
C GLU A 720 -36.41 -28.67 14.04
N PRO A 721 -36.18 -28.76 15.36
CA PRO A 721 -35.48 -29.88 15.97
C PRO A 721 -36.33 -31.16 15.95
N VAL A 722 -35.68 -32.31 15.90
CA VAL A 722 -36.37 -33.62 15.95
C VAL A 722 -36.51 -34.03 17.41
N LYS A 723 -37.76 -34.29 17.84
CA LYS A 723 -38.04 -34.83 19.17
C LYS A 723 -37.52 -36.26 19.28
N ARG A 724 -36.59 -36.49 20.21
CA ARG A 724 -36.06 -37.81 20.56
C ARG A 724 -37.20 -38.78 20.87
N ARG A 725 -37.21 -39.93 20.19
CA ARG A 725 -38.18 -41.02 20.42
C ARG A 725 -37.48 -42.14 21.20
N LYS A 726 -38.23 -42.84 22.05
CA LYS A 726 -37.75 -44.09 22.66
C LYS A 726 -37.68 -45.16 21.54
N PRO A 727 -36.58 -45.92 21.40
CA PRO A 727 -36.49 -46.98 20.39
C PRO A 727 -37.64 -48.00 20.52
N LEU A 728 -38.11 -48.51 19.38
CA LEU A 728 -39.03 -49.64 19.35
C LEU A 728 -38.25 -50.95 19.58
N PRO A 729 -38.82 -51.96 20.23
CA PRO A 729 -38.12 -53.23 20.44
C PRO A 729 -37.73 -53.88 19.10
N GLY A 730 -36.42 -54.12 18.92
CA GLY A 730 -35.88 -54.90 17.80
C GLY A 730 -35.39 -54.11 16.57
N SER A 731 -35.41 -52.78 16.57
CA SER A 731 -34.85 -51.98 15.47
C SER A 731 -34.50 -50.53 15.87
N ILE A 732 -33.26 -50.10 15.61
CA ILE A 732 -32.80 -48.71 15.77
C ILE A 732 -32.73 -48.03 14.39
N ASP A 733 -33.83 -47.40 13.97
CA ASP A 733 -33.95 -46.73 12.67
C ASP A 733 -33.76 -45.20 12.71
N GLU A 734 -33.76 -44.62 13.91
CA GLU A 734 -33.74 -43.17 14.11
C GLU A 734 -33.02 -42.84 15.43
N ILE A 735 -31.82 -42.28 15.33
CA ILE A 735 -30.95 -41.91 16.44
C ILE A 735 -30.87 -40.38 16.47
N VAL A 736 -31.25 -39.76 17.59
CA VAL A 736 -31.11 -38.32 17.81
C VAL A 736 -30.30 -38.11 19.08
N LEU A 737 -29.19 -37.39 18.93
CA LEU A 737 -28.29 -36.97 19.99
C LEU A 737 -28.45 -35.46 20.14
N ASP A 738 -28.91 -35.01 21.30
CA ASP A 738 -28.82 -33.60 21.67
C ASP A 738 -27.39 -33.33 22.17
N VAL A 739 -26.93 -32.08 22.10
CA VAL A 739 -25.54 -31.73 22.50
C VAL A 739 -25.18 -32.07 23.95
N THR A 740 -26.17 -32.28 24.83
CA THR A 740 -25.96 -32.78 26.20
C THR A 740 -25.74 -34.30 26.30
N ASP A 741 -25.89 -35.07 25.22
CA ASP A 741 -25.48 -36.49 25.13
C ASP A 741 -23.95 -36.65 24.88
N ALA A 742 -23.18 -35.55 24.85
CA ALA A 742 -21.73 -35.59 24.68
C ALA A 742 -21.05 -36.30 25.87
N SER A 743 -20.38 -37.42 25.60
CA SER A 743 -19.65 -38.23 26.58
C SER A 743 -18.28 -37.65 26.95
N GLY A 744 -17.79 -36.67 26.20
CA GLY A 744 -16.59 -35.89 26.55
C GLY A 744 -16.50 -34.59 25.75
N LEU A 745 -16.04 -33.52 26.41
CA LEU A 745 -15.73 -32.22 25.79
C LEU A 745 -14.25 -31.90 26.06
N HIS A 746 -13.53 -31.50 25.02
CA HIS A 746 -12.07 -31.34 25.08
C HIS A 746 -11.62 -30.03 24.39
N GLY A 747 -10.63 -29.38 24.99
CA GLY A 747 -10.11 -28.10 24.52
C GLY A 747 -11.10 -26.97 24.76
N ASP A 748 -11.67 -26.42 23.68
CA ASP A 748 -12.57 -25.26 23.71
C ASP A 748 -13.99 -25.58 23.23
N PHE A 749 -14.32 -26.86 23.06
CA PHE A 749 -15.71 -27.29 22.87
C PHE A 749 -16.47 -27.08 24.17
N ARG A 750 -17.53 -26.29 24.12
CA ARG A 750 -18.29 -25.86 25.31
C ARG A 750 -19.78 -25.99 25.03
N ILE A 751 -20.53 -26.50 26.01
CA ILE A 751 -21.99 -26.40 25.98
C ILE A 751 -22.38 -25.08 26.63
N ILE A 752 -23.06 -24.21 25.87
CA ILE A 752 -23.52 -22.90 26.31
C ILE A 752 -25.04 -22.76 26.16
N SER A 753 -25.63 -21.83 26.90
CA SER A 753 -27.06 -21.51 26.80
C SER A 753 -27.35 -20.75 25.50
N GLU A 754 -28.40 -21.18 24.80
CA GLU A 754 -28.86 -20.58 23.53
C GLU A 754 -30.37 -20.80 23.45
N PRO A 755 -31.20 -19.78 23.77
CA PRO A 755 -32.65 -19.94 23.87
C PRO A 755 -33.35 -20.41 22.60
N THR A 756 -32.70 -20.32 21.44
CA THR A 756 -33.26 -20.74 20.13
C THR A 756 -32.97 -22.20 19.74
N ALA A 757 -32.16 -22.92 20.53
CA ALA A 757 -31.76 -24.31 20.26
C ALA A 757 -32.74 -25.37 20.80
N SER A 758 -32.64 -26.62 20.32
CA SER A 758 -33.56 -27.74 20.60
C SER A 758 -33.94 -27.92 22.08
N ILE A 759 -32.97 -27.72 22.96
CA ILE A 759 -33.06 -27.88 24.41
C ILE A 759 -32.57 -26.63 25.17
N GLY A 760 -32.58 -25.46 24.52
CA GLY A 760 -32.06 -24.20 25.07
C GLY A 760 -30.54 -24.16 25.26
N LYS A 761 -29.80 -25.11 24.65
CA LYS A 761 -28.34 -25.26 24.75
C LYS A 761 -27.74 -25.65 23.40
N VAL A 762 -26.50 -25.21 23.16
CA VAL A 762 -25.70 -25.56 21.99
C VAL A 762 -24.32 -26.05 22.38
N LEU A 763 -23.73 -26.90 21.54
CA LEU A 763 -22.30 -27.13 21.49
C LEU A 763 -21.69 -26.03 20.61
N GLU A 764 -20.95 -25.13 21.23
CA GLU A 764 -20.11 -24.19 20.51
C GLU A 764 -18.86 -24.95 20.03
N VAL A 765 -18.65 -24.99 18.71
CA VAL A 765 -17.49 -25.60 18.05
C VAL A 765 -16.31 -24.63 18.19
N GLY A 766 -15.86 -24.50 19.44
CA GLY A 766 -14.83 -23.60 19.88
C GLY A 766 -13.43 -24.22 19.83
N GLY A 767 -12.45 -23.34 19.72
CA GLY A 767 -11.04 -23.71 19.54
C GLY A 767 -10.54 -23.20 18.21
N THR A 768 -9.87 -22.05 18.25
CA THR A 768 -9.17 -21.55 17.06
C THR A 768 -8.15 -22.59 16.62
N THR A 769 -7.89 -22.69 15.31
CA THR A 769 -6.78 -23.49 14.78
C THR A 769 -5.43 -22.81 15.08
N GLY A 770 -5.10 -22.63 16.36
CA GLY A 770 -3.91 -21.92 16.81
C GLY A 770 -3.87 -20.46 16.36
N ALA A 771 -5.00 -19.75 16.38
CA ALA A 771 -5.03 -18.38 15.88
C ALA A 771 -4.35 -17.41 16.86
N PHE A 772 -3.22 -16.85 16.45
CA PHE A 772 -2.49 -15.84 17.21
C PHE A 772 -2.91 -14.43 16.79
N GLU A 773 -2.82 -13.49 17.73
CA GLU A 773 -3.01 -12.06 17.46
C GLU A 773 -1.72 -11.49 16.87
N VAL A 774 -1.85 -10.79 15.74
CA VAL A 774 -0.71 -10.22 14.99
C VAL A 774 -0.48 -8.78 15.43
N TYR A 775 -1.56 -8.00 15.42
CA TYR A 775 -1.58 -6.60 15.85
C TYR A 775 -2.51 -6.50 17.08
N PRO A 776 -1.98 -6.38 18.31
CA PRO A 776 -2.80 -6.26 19.50
C PRO A 776 -3.52 -4.91 19.54
N ALA A 777 -4.60 -4.85 20.33
CA ALA A 777 -5.20 -3.55 20.63
C ALA A 777 -4.35 -2.77 21.63
N HIS A 778 -4.33 -1.45 21.48
CA HIS A 778 -3.82 -0.51 22.48
C HIS A 778 -4.93 0.41 22.94
N THR A 779 -4.73 1.07 24.09
CA THR A 779 -5.67 2.06 24.64
C THR A 779 -5.11 3.47 24.48
N GLN A 780 -5.97 4.43 24.16
CA GLN A 780 -5.71 5.87 24.24
C GLN A 780 -6.88 6.57 24.94
N VAL A 781 -6.65 7.75 25.49
CA VAL A 781 -7.67 8.65 26.04
C VAL A 781 -7.96 9.75 25.01
N GLY A 782 -9.19 10.27 25.00
CA GLY A 782 -9.50 11.48 24.27
C GLY A 782 -10.86 12.07 24.61
N ARG A 783 -11.24 13.13 23.89
CA ARG A 783 -12.54 13.81 24.01
C ARG A 783 -13.27 13.81 22.67
N ILE A 784 -14.57 14.11 22.72
CA ILE A 784 -15.35 14.52 21.55
C ILE A 784 -15.98 15.88 21.80
N THR A 785 -16.04 16.73 20.76
CA THR A 785 -16.70 18.04 20.84
C THR A 785 -17.60 18.28 19.62
N PRO A 786 -18.81 18.84 19.80
CA PRO A 786 -19.62 19.41 18.73
C PRO A 786 -19.30 20.90 18.49
N GLY A 787 -18.43 21.51 19.31
CA GLY A 787 -18.12 22.94 19.30
C GLY A 787 -16.72 23.24 18.77
N SER A 788 -15.89 23.91 19.56
CA SER A 788 -14.51 24.27 19.16
C SER A 788 -13.49 23.88 20.21
N SER A 789 -12.34 23.37 19.77
CA SER A 789 -11.16 23.16 20.61
C SER A 789 -10.07 24.18 20.28
N GLU A 790 -9.51 24.82 21.29
CA GLU A 790 -8.41 25.77 21.17
C GLU A 790 -7.20 25.34 21.98
N PHE A 791 -6.00 25.54 21.44
CA PHE A 791 -4.74 25.22 22.10
C PHE A 791 -3.59 26.04 21.50
N THR A 792 -2.52 26.17 22.27
CA THR A 792 -1.26 26.79 21.87
C THR A 792 -0.28 25.69 21.45
N LEU A 793 0.58 25.95 20.46
CA LEU A 793 1.63 25.02 20.00
C LEU A 793 2.98 25.73 19.87
N GLU A 794 4.05 25.11 20.35
CA GLU A 794 5.43 25.55 20.16
C GLU A 794 5.96 25.21 18.75
N LEU A 795 6.63 26.20 18.15
CA LEU A 795 7.18 26.14 16.78
C LEU A 795 8.65 26.54 16.76
N ARG A 796 9.39 26.04 15.77
CA ARG A 796 10.69 26.62 15.45
C ARG A 796 10.53 27.95 14.71
N ARG A 797 11.34 28.95 15.07
CA ARG A 797 11.36 30.27 14.43
C ARG A 797 11.71 30.22 12.93
N ASP A 798 12.49 29.23 12.51
CA ASP A 798 12.92 29.02 11.11
C ASP A 798 11.94 28.16 10.29
N ASN A 799 10.73 27.90 10.81
CA ASN A 799 9.74 27.08 10.10
C ASN A 799 9.35 27.68 8.73
N LEU A 800 9.18 26.78 7.77
CA LEU A 800 8.69 27.05 6.42
C LEU A 800 7.19 26.74 6.27
N GLY A 801 6.46 26.65 7.38
CA GLY A 801 5.12 26.06 7.47
C GLY A 801 5.06 24.89 8.46
N VAL A 802 3.85 24.45 8.80
CA VAL A 802 3.61 23.43 9.83
C VAL A 802 2.65 22.35 9.32
N LEU A 803 3.02 21.09 9.50
CA LEU A 803 2.12 19.94 9.45
C LEU A 803 1.58 19.70 10.87
N LEU A 804 0.27 19.78 11.03
CA LEU A 804 -0.42 19.38 12.26
C LEU A 804 -1.02 17.98 12.03
N ARG A 805 -0.66 17.02 12.87
CA ARG A 805 -1.24 15.67 12.89
C ARG A 805 -2.18 15.53 14.09
N ARG A 806 -3.32 14.88 13.90
CA ARG A 806 -4.27 14.51 14.96
C ARG A 806 -4.46 13.01 14.97
N THR A 807 -4.35 12.39 16.14
CA THR A 807 -4.88 11.04 16.38
C THR A 807 -6.33 11.16 16.87
N LEU A 808 -7.23 10.38 16.28
CA LEU A 808 -8.68 10.51 16.45
C LEU A 808 -9.40 9.15 16.55
N ASP A 809 -10.63 9.18 17.07
CA ASP A 809 -11.60 8.07 17.02
C ASP A 809 -12.41 8.16 15.72
N TYR A 810 -12.06 7.32 14.76
CA TYR A 810 -12.66 7.21 13.43
C TYR A 810 -14.05 6.54 13.44
N LYS A 811 -14.64 6.27 14.62
CA LYS A 811 -16.07 5.92 14.73
C LYS A 811 -17.00 7.02 14.20
N TYR A 812 -16.64 8.28 14.43
CA TYR A 812 -17.47 9.41 14.04
C TYR A 812 -17.20 9.76 12.58
N ALA A 813 -18.27 9.84 11.78
CA ALA A 813 -18.17 9.95 10.33
C ALA A 813 -17.91 11.38 9.85
N ASN A 814 -17.25 11.50 8.71
CA ASN A 814 -17.12 12.74 7.94
C ASN A 814 -16.60 13.93 8.79
N GLN A 815 -15.58 13.69 9.61
CA GLN A 815 -15.09 14.66 10.58
C GLN A 815 -14.45 15.85 9.87
N ARG A 816 -15.09 17.01 10.00
CA ARG A 816 -14.71 18.26 9.35
C ARG A 816 -14.62 19.39 10.37
N ALA A 817 -13.58 20.21 10.25
CA ALA A 817 -13.39 21.41 11.04
C ALA A 817 -12.83 22.58 10.23
N GLU A 818 -13.24 23.79 10.57
CA GLU A 818 -12.61 25.03 10.13
C GLU A 818 -11.44 25.33 11.08
N VAL A 819 -10.22 25.45 10.53
CA VAL A 819 -9.00 25.68 11.31
C VAL A 819 -8.62 27.16 11.22
N TYR A 820 -8.38 27.77 12.37
CA TYR A 820 -7.93 29.16 12.50
C TYR A 820 -6.63 29.23 13.32
N VAL A 821 -5.82 30.25 13.06
CA VAL A 821 -4.55 30.51 13.74
C VAL A 821 -4.45 31.99 14.12
N ALA A 822 -3.95 32.25 15.32
CA ALA A 822 -3.60 33.59 15.81
C ALA A 822 -2.15 33.62 16.35
N ASP A 823 -1.63 34.82 16.64
CA ASP A 823 -0.38 34.95 17.41
C ASP A 823 -0.63 34.60 18.90
N THR A 824 0.43 34.51 19.70
CA THR A 824 0.35 34.19 21.14
C THR A 824 0.71 35.37 22.03
N LYS A 825 0.83 36.58 21.45
CA LYS A 825 1.23 37.81 22.14
C LYS A 825 0.05 38.75 22.46
N ASP A 826 -1.09 38.50 21.83
CA ASP A 826 -2.25 39.38 21.88
C ASP A 826 -3.22 38.85 22.94
N ASP A 827 -3.62 39.69 23.90
CA ASP A 827 -4.57 39.31 24.97
C ASP A 827 -5.95 38.91 24.40
N GLU A 828 -6.32 39.48 23.24
CA GLU A 828 -7.45 39.05 22.41
C GLU A 828 -6.92 38.52 21.05
N PRO A 829 -7.00 37.20 20.76
CA PRO A 829 -6.33 36.66 19.58
C PRO A 829 -7.00 37.02 18.24
N GLU A 830 -6.24 37.59 17.29
CA GLU A 830 -6.73 37.85 15.92
C GLU A 830 -6.75 36.54 15.09
N TRP A 831 -7.92 35.93 14.98
CA TRP A 831 -8.11 34.62 14.33
C TRP A 831 -8.13 34.69 12.80
N GLN A 832 -7.07 34.20 12.17
CA GLN A 832 -6.95 34.10 10.71
C GLN A 832 -7.23 32.67 10.22
N SER A 833 -8.03 32.50 9.16
CA SER A 833 -8.37 31.16 8.66
C SER A 833 -7.18 30.48 7.98
N ALA A 834 -6.80 29.30 8.48
CA ALA A 834 -5.81 28.44 7.85
C ALA A 834 -6.42 27.65 6.68
N GLY A 835 -7.61 27.07 6.88
CA GLY A 835 -8.32 26.27 5.90
C GLY A 835 -9.36 25.36 6.54
N VAL A 836 -9.72 24.29 5.82
CA VAL A 836 -10.62 23.23 6.30
C VAL A 836 -9.82 21.95 6.46
N TRP A 837 -10.02 21.28 7.58
CA TRP A 837 -9.53 19.94 7.85
C TRP A 837 -10.71 18.98 7.68
N TYR A 838 -10.61 17.99 6.78
CA TYR A 838 -11.69 17.03 6.52
C TYR A 838 -11.17 15.61 6.33
N LEU A 839 -11.78 14.66 7.05
CA LEU A 839 -11.62 13.22 6.84
C LEU A 839 -13.00 12.60 6.53
N ALA A 840 -13.19 12.15 5.29
CA ALA A 840 -14.42 11.50 4.84
C ALA A 840 -14.54 10.04 5.31
N GLY A 841 -15.78 9.56 5.44
CA GLY A 841 -16.08 8.19 5.89
C GLY A 841 -15.93 7.98 7.40
N SER A 842 -15.93 6.72 7.83
CA SER A 842 -15.70 6.30 9.22
C SER A 842 -15.19 4.84 9.27
N ASN A 843 -15.00 4.29 10.48
CA ASN A 843 -14.82 2.84 10.69
C ASN A 843 -16.04 2.02 10.22
N THR A 844 -17.18 2.67 10.05
CA THR A 844 -18.43 2.13 9.52
C THR A 844 -18.61 2.60 8.08
N PHE A 845 -18.75 1.65 7.19
CA PHE A 845 -18.72 1.78 5.74
C PHE A 845 -19.81 0.88 5.16
N TYR A 846 -19.97 0.85 3.83
CA TYR A 846 -20.74 -0.22 3.21
C TYR A 846 -19.91 -0.93 2.14
N HIS A 847 -20.06 -2.24 2.10
CA HIS A 847 -19.67 -3.09 1.00
C HIS A 847 -20.86 -3.23 0.06
N SER A 848 -20.64 -3.41 -1.23
CA SER A 848 -21.71 -3.83 -2.14
C SER A 848 -21.13 -4.80 -3.16
N TYR A 849 -21.86 -5.86 -3.47
CA TYR A 849 -21.40 -6.90 -4.40
C TYR A 849 -22.60 -7.70 -4.98
N PRO A 850 -23.25 -7.21 -6.05
CA PRO A 850 -24.55 -7.73 -6.51
C PRO A 850 -24.43 -9.06 -7.28
N ARG A 851 -24.12 -10.15 -6.57
CA ARG A 851 -23.80 -11.50 -7.10
C ARG A 851 -24.79 -12.05 -8.13
N LYS A 852 -26.08 -11.66 -8.06
CA LYS A 852 -27.14 -12.12 -8.97
C LYS A 852 -27.24 -11.32 -10.28
N GLY A 853 -26.82 -10.05 -10.27
CA GLY A 853 -26.84 -9.18 -11.45
C GLY A 853 -25.50 -9.09 -12.17
N GLY A 854 -24.40 -9.44 -11.50
CA GLY A 854 -23.05 -9.24 -12.03
C GLY A 854 -22.76 -7.75 -12.20
N GLU A 855 -21.98 -7.40 -13.24
CA GLU A 855 -21.60 -6.01 -13.52
C GLU A 855 -22.79 -5.06 -13.70
N LEU A 856 -23.88 -5.54 -14.30
CA LEU A 856 -25.10 -4.75 -14.53
C LEU A 856 -26.14 -4.90 -13.41
N GLY A 857 -25.73 -5.45 -12.26
CA GLY A 857 -26.56 -5.50 -11.06
C GLY A 857 -26.73 -4.13 -10.42
N LYS A 858 -27.93 -3.84 -9.91
CA LYS A 858 -28.16 -2.74 -8.97
C LYS A 858 -27.27 -2.90 -7.74
N SER A 859 -26.90 -1.79 -7.10
CA SER A 859 -26.23 -1.81 -5.79
C SER A 859 -26.98 -2.69 -4.78
N ASP A 860 -26.24 -3.53 -4.07
CA ASP A 860 -26.72 -4.46 -3.04
C ASP A 860 -25.94 -4.15 -1.74
N PRO A 861 -26.26 -3.04 -1.05
CA PRO A 861 -25.39 -2.47 -0.04
C PRO A 861 -25.53 -3.16 1.33
N VAL A 862 -24.39 -3.64 1.85
CA VAL A 862 -24.24 -4.26 3.16
C VAL A 862 -23.40 -3.34 4.05
N VAL A 863 -24.04 -2.78 5.09
CA VAL A 863 -23.34 -1.95 6.08
C VAL A 863 -22.41 -2.82 6.93
N MET A 864 -21.17 -2.38 7.11
CA MET A 864 -20.14 -3.06 7.89
C MET A 864 -19.42 -2.06 8.81
N SER A 865 -18.93 -2.52 9.96
CA SER A 865 -18.14 -1.72 10.90
C SER A 865 -16.84 -2.43 11.26
N SER A 866 -15.74 -1.69 11.28
CA SER A 866 -14.42 -2.18 11.67
C SER A 866 -14.12 -1.97 13.16
N ASN A 867 -13.34 -2.87 13.74
CA ASN A 867 -12.76 -2.69 15.07
C ASN A 867 -11.59 -1.67 15.09
N ARG A 868 -11.05 -1.31 13.91
CA ARG A 868 -9.99 -0.31 13.71
C ARG A 868 -10.63 1.08 13.72
N ARG A 869 -10.33 1.85 14.77
CA ARG A 869 -10.86 3.20 14.99
C ARG A 869 -9.77 4.24 15.22
N PHE A 870 -8.53 3.84 15.50
CA PHE A 870 -7.45 4.83 15.56
C PHE A 870 -7.07 5.25 14.14
N ARG A 871 -7.05 6.57 13.93
CA ARG A 871 -6.54 7.21 12.73
C ARG A 871 -5.62 8.35 13.13
N ASP A 872 -4.48 8.43 12.48
CA ASP A 872 -3.69 9.64 12.37
C ASP A 872 -4.11 10.33 11.07
N ASP A 873 -4.45 11.61 11.18
CA ASP A 873 -4.89 12.45 10.07
C ASP A 873 -4.12 13.77 10.08
N GLU A 874 -4.03 14.45 8.93
CA GLU A 874 -2.99 15.46 8.66
C GLU A 874 -3.53 16.74 8.03
N PHE A 875 -3.13 17.89 8.57
CA PHE A 875 -3.48 19.23 8.07
C PHE A 875 -2.24 20.11 7.86
N LEU A 876 -2.23 20.88 6.77
CA LEU A 876 -1.13 21.77 6.39
C LEU A 876 -1.47 23.23 6.72
N ILE A 877 -0.92 23.74 7.82
CA ILE A 877 -1.10 25.14 8.21
C ILE A 877 -0.34 26.05 7.22
N PRO A 878 -0.99 27.08 6.62
CA PRO A 878 -0.35 28.00 5.69
C PRO A 878 0.91 28.66 6.25
N ARG A 879 1.98 28.68 5.45
CA ARG A 879 3.29 29.21 5.84
C ARG A 879 3.23 30.66 6.34
N ASN A 880 2.34 31.48 5.77
CA ASN A 880 2.18 32.88 6.17
C ASN A 880 1.57 33.06 7.57
N LEU A 881 0.99 32.01 8.16
CA LEU A 881 0.43 32.04 9.52
C LEU A 881 1.43 31.52 10.59
N THR A 882 2.59 30.98 10.17
CA THR A 882 3.55 30.33 11.07
C THR A 882 4.98 30.87 10.94
N GLN A 883 5.39 31.35 9.76
CA GLN A 883 6.79 31.77 9.49
C GLN A 883 7.26 32.82 10.50
N GLY A 884 8.42 32.58 11.12
CA GLY A 884 9.04 33.53 12.05
C GLY A 884 8.43 33.55 13.46
N ARG A 885 7.32 32.83 13.69
CA ARG A 885 6.70 32.62 15.01
C ARG A 885 7.39 31.46 15.73
N THR A 886 7.47 31.56 17.06
CA THR A 886 7.97 30.49 17.97
C THR A 886 6.85 29.77 18.71
N ALA A 887 5.62 30.28 18.63
CA ALA A 887 4.41 29.60 19.04
C ALA A 887 3.24 30.12 18.19
N ILE A 888 2.14 29.37 18.13
CA ILE A 888 0.87 29.81 17.56
C ILE A 888 -0.29 29.40 18.45
N ARG A 889 -1.37 30.19 18.45
CA ARG A 889 -2.67 29.77 18.98
C ARG A 889 -3.48 29.16 17.84
N VAL A 890 -4.07 27.99 18.04
CA VAL A 890 -4.88 27.26 17.07
C VAL A 890 -6.31 27.11 17.61
N ARG A 891 -7.30 27.26 16.73
CA ARG A 891 -8.71 26.92 16.97
C ARG A 891 -9.16 25.93 15.90
N VAL A 892 -9.68 24.80 16.34
CA VAL A 892 -10.30 23.76 15.52
C VAL A 892 -11.79 23.79 15.80
N LYS A 893 -12.56 24.44 14.91
CA LYS A 893 -14.01 24.61 15.04
C LYS A 893 -14.71 23.50 14.26
N PHE A 894 -15.42 22.61 14.94
CA PHE A 894 -16.19 21.55 14.26
C PHE A 894 -17.23 22.15 13.31
N THR A 895 -17.47 21.50 12.18
CA THR A 895 -18.51 21.92 11.22
C THR A 895 -19.06 20.67 10.53
N PRO A 896 -20.25 20.16 10.94
CA PRO A 896 -20.72 18.84 10.54
C PRO A 896 -20.95 18.70 9.03
N VAL A 897 -20.77 17.47 8.53
CA VAL A 897 -21.06 17.07 7.15
C VAL A 897 -22.20 16.06 7.18
N GLU A 898 -23.41 16.54 6.92
CA GLU A 898 -24.68 15.80 7.06
C GLU A 898 -24.95 14.82 5.89
N ILE A 899 -23.94 14.01 5.56
CA ILE A 899 -24.04 12.94 4.56
C ILE A 899 -24.27 11.61 5.30
N PRO A 900 -25.43 10.94 5.14
CA PRO A 900 -25.66 9.60 5.68
C PRO A 900 -24.85 8.56 4.90
N LEU A 901 -24.58 7.40 5.51
CA LEU A 901 -23.83 6.33 4.84
C LEU A 901 -24.55 5.80 3.58
N LEU A 902 -25.88 5.73 3.61
CA LEU A 902 -26.75 5.28 2.52
C LEU A 902 -27.97 6.21 2.42
N PRO A 903 -28.54 6.43 1.24
CA PRO A 903 -29.77 7.20 1.07
C PRO A 903 -30.90 6.70 1.99
N GLY A 904 -31.56 7.64 2.69
CA GLY A 904 -32.65 7.33 3.63
C GLY A 904 -32.23 6.72 4.97
N ARG A 905 -30.95 6.36 5.18
CA ARG A 905 -30.46 5.99 6.52
C ARG A 905 -30.35 7.25 7.40
N ALA A 906 -30.70 7.14 8.68
CA ALA A 906 -30.44 8.19 9.66
C ALA A 906 -28.94 8.49 9.78
N ILE A 907 -28.61 9.76 10.02
CA ILE A 907 -27.23 10.24 10.21
C ILE A 907 -26.77 9.85 11.62
N ASP A 908 -25.63 9.15 11.70
CA ASP A 908 -24.99 8.80 12.99
C ASP A 908 -24.43 10.07 13.67
N LYS A 909 -24.19 10.03 14.99
CA LYS A 909 -23.69 11.20 15.75
C LYS A 909 -22.43 11.80 15.10
N LEU A 910 -22.54 13.03 14.61
CA LEU A 910 -21.42 13.81 14.07
C LEU A 910 -20.79 14.66 15.18
N VAL A 911 -19.48 14.50 15.39
CA VAL A 911 -18.63 15.27 16.32
C VAL A 911 -17.19 15.25 15.83
N TRP A 912 -16.38 16.22 16.27
CA TRP A 912 -14.93 16.11 16.20
C TRP A 912 -14.43 15.19 17.32
N SER A 913 -13.52 14.26 17.03
CA SER A 913 -12.82 13.46 18.04
C SER A 913 -11.33 13.75 18.07
N GLU A 914 -10.75 13.80 19.27
CA GLU A 914 -9.35 14.18 19.46
C GLU A 914 -8.75 13.44 20.66
N MET A 915 -7.59 12.81 20.42
CA MET A 915 -6.85 12.01 21.41
C MET A 915 -5.43 12.56 21.59
N HIS A 916 -4.78 12.91 20.47
CA HIS A 916 -3.44 13.48 20.48
C HIS A 916 -3.27 14.46 19.31
N TYR A 917 -2.53 15.54 19.52
CA TYR A 917 -2.05 16.43 18.46
C TYR A 917 -0.52 16.47 18.46
N SER A 918 0.08 16.49 17.26
CA SER A 918 1.53 16.61 17.08
C SER A 918 1.83 17.69 16.06
N ALA A 919 2.64 18.68 16.47
CA ALA A 919 3.09 19.76 15.60
C ALA A 919 4.45 19.40 14.96
N TYR A 920 4.55 19.54 13.64
CA TYR A 920 5.79 19.34 12.91
C TYR A 920 6.12 20.57 12.05
N CYS A 921 7.24 21.24 12.34
CA CYS A 921 7.74 22.33 11.52
C CYS A 921 8.50 21.80 10.30
N TYR A 922 8.16 22.32 9.12
CA TYR A 922 8.99 22.15 7.93
C TYR A 922 10.24 23.02 8.02
N VAL A 923 11.40 22.48 7.64
CA VAL A 923 12.71 23.16 7.66
C VAL A 923 13.54 22.78 6.43
N MET A 924 14.60 23.53 6.13
CA MET A 924 15.59 23.11 5.13
C MET A 924 16.52 22.04 5.75
N PRO A 925 16.78 20.91 5.06
CA PRO A 925 17.66 19.86 5.60
C PRO A 925 19.13 20.30 5.65
N GLU A 926 19.84 19.92 6.70
CA GLU A 926 21.29 20.19 6.83
C GLU A 926 22.13 19.15 6.09
N ILE A 927 22.61 19.49 4.88
CA ILE A 927 23.53 18.63 4.12
C ILE A 927 24.98 18.85 4.59
N ARG A 928 25.37 18.12 5.63
CA ARG A 928 26.77 18.02 6.08
C ARG A 928 27.54 17.05 5.19
N LEU A 929 28.72 17.48 4.72
CA LEU A 929 29.65 16.67 3.94
C LEU A 929 30.85 16.31 4.83
N LEU A 930 31.14 15.02 5.00
CA LEU A 930 32.26 14.51 5.80
C LEU A 930 33.58 15.25 5.49
N ALA A 931 34.41 15.54 6.48
CA ALA A 931 35.76 16.03 6.20
C ALA A 931 36.65 14.90 5.65
N ASN A 932 37.79 15.25 5.05
CA ASN A 932 38.75 14.25 4.58
C ASN A 932 39.46 13.52 5.75
N SER A 933 39.29 13.97 6.99
CA SER A 933 39.69 13.30 8.23
C SER A 933 38.71 12.22 8.71
N ASP A 934 37.48 12.21 8.17
CA ASP A 934 36.36 11.42 8.68
C ASP A 934 35.98 10.28 7.70
N ARG A 935 36.95 9.87 6.87
CA ARG A 935 36.85 8.90 5.76
C ARG A 935 37.89 7.80 5.93
#